data_AF-A0A3D2D4T6-F1
#
_entry.id   AF-A0A3D2D4T6-F1
#
_cell.length_a   1.000
_cell.length_b   1.000
_cell.length_c   1.000
_cell.angle_alpha   90.00
_cell.angle_beta   90.00
_cell.angle_gamma   90.00
#
_symmetry.space_group_name_H-M   'P 1'
#
loop_
_entity.id
_entity.type
_entity.pdbx_description
1 polymer ?
#
loop_
_entity_poly.entity_id
_entity_poly.type
_entity_poly.pdbx_seq_one_letter_code
_entity_poly.pdbx_strand_id
1 'polypeptide(L)'
;MLPEIKKYKAIPCDFPARWQAAIFRNYGLVPVKTLAAVLETTESVVLVEAERLGLKRLPQCENFVGQGYITIIRGNWDLLPYGQLKTLVGLTDKEFEFAIKEEDFLFVKLGFYKPYAEKVTYAPLTKEQLKRTAAIRRTVEKYVNENYRYFGFLRDIKPAPYKPVKHKYDRMIHGYLTSCGDVFKKDCESHLSDALLSRYAALGVTEIFIHGVLSALSPYPFKPALADGYEVRRKNLAHLTERAAAYGIKIILYLNEPRGLPVEDFKNFPHLLGTVESGYGALCFEQKEVQKYLYEAVKDLLKSVPELGGIMMITMSENLTHCRSKSICTCERCKNVSPEQSASSVLNVAARAVKDAGTHAKLIANLWGWSAFMGWTTEQLERGIKLLDEDIELLTVSEYDKEIEKGGVKNRIIDYSVSNPGPSGSALVAINLAKKYHRKIYAKIQTGCSWELSCVPYLPAYDLIAKHVNNLKKIGVNDLMLTWTLGGYPSPCMSLVRDISGGISLGKFYAREYGENAGAMKKAVKTLCKGFKEYPFDVNALYYSPKNLGVANLWSLTRDERESAMVSYSFDDYEKWVAVYGYDVYVSQMKKVIRAFKKSLKIMNDEIVNPDEKVEEAKRYVAVAINHYEADVLQTKYARIKRESPVKAESLSRIIKKEKQLAKELIELAAKDSKIGYETSNHYFYTQNSLLEKIVNSEVLLSKLKRKEGCK
;
A
#
# COMPACT_ATOMS: atom_id res chain seq x y z
N MET A 1 -2.34 -16.49 -15.11
CA MET A 1 -0.94 -16.96 -15.25
C MET A 1 -0.16 -16.51 -14.03
N LEU A 2 0.38 -17.46 -13.27
CA LEU A 2 1.29 -17.19 -12.16
C LEU A 2 2.67 -16.71 -12.65
N PRO A 3 3.42 -15.99 -11.78
CA PRO A 3 4.81 -15.62 -12.04
C PRO A 3 5.68 -16.81 -12.45
N GLU A 4 6.63 -16.58 -13.36
CA GLU A 4 7.62 -17.58 -13.70
C GLU A 4 8.51 -17.90 -12.50
N ILE A 5 8.90 -19.18 -12.40
CA ILE A 5 9.83 -19.64 -11.36
C ILE A 5 11.27 -19.38 -11.82
N LYS A 6 12.04 -18.66 -11.00
CA LYS A 6 13.45 -18.35 -11.27
C LYS A 6 14.36 -18.90 -10.18
N LYS A 7 15.46 -19.51 -10.58
CA LYS A 7 16.47 -20.03 -9.65
C LYS A 7 17.51 -18.95 -9.34
N TYR A 8 17.72 -18.72 -8.06
CA TYR A 8 18.76 -17.84 -7.53
C TYR A 8 19.62 -18.62 -6.53
N LYS A 9 20.79 -18.07 -6.20
CA LYS A 9 21.64 -18.56 -5.13
C LYS A 9 20.85 -18.59 -3.82
N ALA A 10 20.79 -19.76 -3.20
CA ALA A 10 20.07 -19.94 -1.94
C ALA A 10 20.63 -19.01 -0.87
N ILE A 11 19.74 -18.27 -0.20
CA ILE A 11 20.12 -17.50 0.97
C ILE A 11 20.26 -18.45 2.16
N PRO A 12 21.34 -18.32 2.95
CA PRO A 12 21.48 -19.11 4.15
C PRO A 12 20.28 -18.94 5.08
N CYS A 13 19.63 -20.04 5.44
CA CYS A 13 18.62 -20.04 6.48
C CYS A 13 19.29 -19.81 7.84
N ASP A 14 18.82 -18.82 8.61
CA ASP A 14 19.34 -18.57 9.96
C ASP A 14 18.93 -19.67 10.96
N PHE A 15 17.92 -20.46 10.60
CA PHE A 15 17.48 -21.62 11.37
C PHE A 15 18.29 -22.88 11.06
N PRO A 16 18.38 -23.83 12.00
CA PRO A 16 19.03 -25.12 11.78
C PRO A 16 18.40 -25.99 10.69
N ALA A 17 17.10 -25.83 10.42
CA ALA A 17 16.37 -26.49 9.34
C ALA A 17 15.32 -25.55 8.72
N ARG A 18 15.01 -25.74 7.43
CA ARG A 18 14.02 -24.90 6.71
C ARG A 18 12.61 -25.02 7.26
N TRP A 19 12.21 -26.20 7.72
CA TRP A 19 10.90 -26.39 8.36
C TRP A 19 10.77 -25.61 9.67
N GLN A 20 11.88 -25.36 10.38
CA GLN A 20 11.85 -24.48 11.56
C GLN A 20 11.53 -23.04 11.19
N ALA A 21 12.06 -22.54 10.06
CA ALA A 21 11.68 -21.22 9.55
C ALA A 21 10.19 -21.16 9.19
N ALA A 22 9.65 -22.22 8.58
CA ALA A 22 8.23 -22.30 8.23
C ALA A 22 7.33 -22.29 9.47
N ILE A 23 7.67 -23.03 10.54
CA ILE A 23 6.96 -22.93 11.82
C ILE A 23 7.14 -21.52 12.40
N PHE A 24 8.37 -21.03 12.47
CA PHE A 24 8.70 -19.75 13.09
C PHE A 24 7.95 -18.57 12.49
N ARG A 25 7.87 -18.49 11.16
CA ARG A 25 7.22 -17.38 10.46
C ARG A 25 5.69 -17.39 10.54
N ASN A 26 5.08 -18.54 10.84
CA ASN A 26 3.64 -18.72 10.69
C ASN A 26 2.90 -19.18 11.97
N TYR A 27 3.61 -19.66 13.00
CA TYR A 27 2.98 -20.04 14.26
C TYR A 27 2.31 -18.83 14.94
N GLY A 28 1.06 -19.00 15.37
CA GLY A 28 0.22 -17.91 15.88
C GLY A 28 -0.56 -17.14 14.81
N LEU A 29 -0.22 -17.30 13.53
CA LEU A 29 -0.87 -16.64 12.39
C LEU A 29 -1.66 -17.64 11.52
N VAL A 30 -1.18 -18.88 11.42
CA VAL A 30 -1.77 -19.94 10.62
C VAL A 30 -2.22 -21.08 11.55
N PRO A 31 -3.39 -21.69 11.32
CA PRO A 31 -3.82 -22.85 12.10
C PRO A 31 -2.78 -23.97 12.13
N VAL A 32 -2.59 -24.58 13.30
CA VAL A 32 -1.60 -25.66 13.51
C VAL A 32 -1.84 -26.83 12.55
N LYS A 33 -3.11 -27.21 12.33
CA LYS A 33 -3.50 -28.22 11.33
C LYS A 33 -2.99 -27.91 9.92
N THR A 34 -3.01 -26.64 9.52
CA THR A 34 -2.54 -26.21 8.20
C THR A 34 -1.02 -26.28 8.13
N LEU A 35 -0.31 -25.89 9.19
CA LEU A 35 1.15 -26.04 9.27
C LEU A 35 1.58 -27.51 9.22
N ALA A 36 0.86 -28.39 9.91
CA ALA A 36 1.10 -29.83 9.90
C ALA A 36 0.93 -30.40 8.48
N ALA A 37 -0.14 -30.02 7.78
CA ALA A 37 -0.37 -30.42 6.38
C ALA A 37 0.73 -29.89 5.44
N VAL A 38 1.12 -28.62 5.58
CA VAL A 38 2.21 -28.02 4.79
C VAL A 38 3.52 -28.78 4.99
N LEU A 39 3.85 -29.16 6.22
CA LEU A 39 5.13 -29.79 6.57
C LEU A 39 5.12 -31.33 6.50
N GLU A 40 3.99 -31.93 6.11
CA GLU A 40 3.79 -33.38 6.02
C GLU A 40 4.08 -34.09 7.35
N THR A 41 3.49 -33.55 8.43
CA THR A 41 3.65 -34.04 9.80
C THR A 41 2.34 -33.94 10.58
N THR A 42 2.37 -34.17 11.89
CA THR A 42 1.19 -34.09 12.77
C THR A 42 1.14 -32.77 13.53
N GLU A 43 -0.05 -32.39 13.99
CA GLU A 43 -0.24 -31.20 14.85
C GLU A 43 0.60 -31.26 16.12
N SER A 44 0.70 -32.46 16.73
CA SER A 44 1.53 -32.70 17.92
C SER A 44 3.00 -32.36 17.68
N VAL A 45 3.55 -32.75 16.53
CA VAL A 45 4.94 -32.43 16.16
C VAL A 45 5.14 -30.93 15.98
N VAL A 46 4.19 -30.25 15.32
CA VAL A 46 4.26 -28.78 15.15
C VAL A 46 4.26 -28.07 16.50
N LEU A 47 3.39 -28.48 17.44
CA LEU A 47 3.31 -27.90 18.79
C LEU A 47 4.62 -28.10 19.57
N VAL A 48 5.17 -29.32 19.57
CA VAL A 48 6.43 -29.64 20.25
C VAL A 48 7.58 -28.81 19.70
N GLU A 49 7.68 -28.68 18.38
CA GLU A 49 8.78 -27.94 17.76
C GLU A 49 8.60 -26.42 17.85
N ALA A 50 7.36 -25.92 17.86
CA ALA A 50 7.07 -24.52 18.18
C ALA A 50 7.49 -24.17 19.61
N GLU A 51 7.21 -25.05 20.59
CA GLU A 51 7.70 -24.88 21.97
C GLU A 51 9.24 -24.96 22.03
N ARG A 52 9.87 -25.87 21.27
CA ARG A 52 11.33 -25.96 21.18
C ARG A 52 11.96 -24.67 20.65
N LEU A 53 11.27 -23.93 19.79
CA LEU A 53 11.68 -22.63 19.26
C LEU A 53 11.35 -21.44 20.19
N GLY A 54 10.62 -21.65 21.29
CA GLY A 54 10.20 -20.60 22.22
C GLY A 54 8.92 -19.87 21.81
N LEU A 55 8.12 -20.44 20.90
CA LEU A 55 6.96 -19.77 20.30
C LEU A 55 5.66 -19.94 21.10
N LYS A 56 5.68 -20.70 22.19
CA LYS A 56 4.49 -20.99 23.02
C LYS A 56 3.77 -19.72 23.51
N ARG A 57 4.52 -18.65 23.77
CA ARG A 57 4.03 -17.36 24.25
C ARG A 57 3.62 -16.40 23.13
N LEU A 58 3.67 -16.83 21.86
CA LEU A 58 3.18 -16.00 20.77
C LEU A 58 1.65 -15.90 20.79
N PRO A 59 1.08 -14.70 20.64
CA PRO A 59 -0.36 -14.53 20.51
C PRO A 59 -0.90 -15.31 19.32
N GLN A 60 -2.08 -15.91 19.52
CA GLN A 60 -2.81 -16.61 18.48
C GLN A 60 -3.84 -15.67 17.84
N CYS A 61 -3.88 -15.62 16.51
CA CYS A 61 -4.86 -14.85 15.74
C CYS A 61 -5.61 -15.80 14.79
N GLU A 62 -6.79 -16.25 15.21
CA GLU A 62 -7.57 -17.29 14.52
C GLU A 62 -7.89 -16.94 13.05
N ASN A 63 -8.20 -15.67 12.77
CA ASN A 63 -8.56 -15.20 11.43
C ASN A 63 -7.45 -14.39 10.74
N PHE A 64 -6.17 -14.56 11.12
CA PHE A 64 -5.10 -13.84 10.44
C PHE A 64 -5.02 -14.24 8.97
N VAL A 65 -5.24 -15.51 8.61
CA VAL A 65 -5.24 -15.94 7.20
C VAL A 65 -6.28 -15.18 6.39
N GLY A 66 -7.51 -15.03 6.89
CA GLY A 66 -8.58 -14.34 6.17
C GLY A 66 -8.34 -12.85 5.94
N GLN A 67 -7.58 -12.18 6.82
CA GLN A 67 -7.34 -10.73 6.77
C GLN A 67 -5.90 -10.35 6.38
N GLY A 68 -4.98 -11.30 6.45
CA GLY A 68 -3.53 -11.10 6.46
C GLY A 68 -2.78 -12.01 5.50
N TYR A 69 -3.46 -12.68 4.56
CA TYR A 69 -2.84 -13.64 3.65
C TYR A 69 -1.69 -13.06 2.81
N ILE A 70 -1.73 -11.78 2.42
CA ILE A 70 -0.60 -11.12 1.72
C ILE A 70 0.67 -11.13 2.58
N THR A 71 0.57 -10.86 3.89
CA THR A 71 1.70 -10.98 4.83
C THR A 71 2.26 -12.40 4.85
N ILE A 72 1.38 -13.42 4.85
CA ILE A 72 1.80 -14.83 4.83
C ILE A 72 2.49 -15.20 3.52
N ILE A 73 1.93 -14.80 2.37
CA ILE A 73 2.53 -15.03 1.05
C ILE A 73 3.92 -14.40 1.01
N ARG A 74 4.04 -13.13 1.43
CA ARG A 74 5.31 -12.39 1.41
C ARG A 74 6.36 -13.03 2.32
N GLY A 75 5.98 -13.38 3.55
CA GLY A 75 6.90 -13.99 4.52
C GLY A 75 7.43 -15.36 4.09
N ASN A 76 6.77 -16.05 3.16
CA ASN A 76 7.13 -17.40 2.71
C ASN A 76 7.48 -17.48 1.22
N TRP A 77 7.56 -16.35 0.51
CA TRP A 77 7.70 -16.31 -0.95
C TRP A 77 9.00 -16.97 -1.46
N ASP A 78 10.08 -16.88 -0.69
CA ASP A 78 11.36 -17.54 -0.99
C ASP A 78 11.55 -18.88 -0.24
N LEU A 79 10.66 -19.19 0.71
CA LEU A 79 10.78 -20.37 1.57
C LEU A 79 9.99 -21.56 1.03
N LEU A 80 8.80 -21.33 0.48
CA LEU A 80 7.85 -22.38 0.09
C LEU A 80 7.55 -22.37 -1.42
N PRO A 81 7.37 -23.54 -2.06
CA PRO A 81 6.84 -23.65 -3.43
C PRO A 81 5.35 -23.28 -3.48
N TYR A 82 4.81 -23.03 -4.67
CA TYR A 82 3.41 -22.63 -4.87
C TYR A 82 2.39 -23.57 -4.22
N GLY A 83 2.57 -24.88 -4.32
CA GLY A 83 1.66 -25.85 -3.70
C GLY A 83 1.55 -25.68 -2.19
N GLN A 84 2.69 -25.48 -1.51
CA GLN A 84 2.73 -25.25 -0.07
C GLN A 84 2.19 -23.86 0.31
N LEU A 85 2.47 -22.82 -0.50
CA LEU A 85 1.88 -21.49 -0.28
C LEU A 85 0.35 -21.51 -0.37
N LYS A 86 -0.21 -22.11 -1.41
CA LYS A 86 -1.67 -22.25 -1.59
C LYS A 86 -2.31 -22.97 -0.40
N THR A 87 -1.70 -24.06 0.04
CA THR A 87 -2.14 -24.81 1.23
C THR A 87 -2.07 -23.94 2.50
N LEU A 88 -0.98 -23.18 2.67
CA LEU A 88 -0.75 -22.33 3.83
C LEU A 88 -1.81 -21.22 3.98
N VAL A 89 -2.23 -20.61 2.87
CA VAL A 89 -3.27 -19.56 2.87
C VAL A 89 -4.68 -20.10 2.62
N GLY A 90 -4.85 -21.38 2.34
CA GLY A 90 -6.14 -22.01 2.08
C GLY A 90 -6.85 -21.50 0.81
N LEU A 91 -6.09 -21.12 -0.22
CA LEU A 91 -6.64 -20.65 -1.50
C LEU A 91 -6.55 -21.74 -2.57
N THR A 92 -7.60 -21.84 -3.39
CA THR A 92 -7.58 -22.65 -4.62
C THR A 92 -6.65 -22.03 -5.67
N ASP A 93 -6.34 -22.78 -6.71
CA ASP A 93 -5.47 -22.32 -7.81
C ASP A 93 -6.01 -21.04 -8.48
N LYS A 94 -7.32 -21.00 -8.74
CA LYS A 94 -7.99 -19.83 -9.33
C LYS A 94 -7.97 -18.61 -8.40
N GLU A 95 -8.26 -18.81 -7.12
CA GLU A 95 -8.25 -17.71 -6.13
C GLU A 95 -6.84 -17.17 -5.91
N PHE A 96 -5.83 -18.05 -5.86
CA PHE A 96 -4.45 -17.64 -5.71
C PHE A 96 -3.96 -16.87 -6.95
N GLU A 97 -4.27 -17.32 -8.17
CA GLU A 97 -3.98 -16.55 -9.39
C GLU A 97 -4.66 -15.19 -9.40
N PHE A 98 -5.94 -15.15 -9.05
CA PHE A 98 -6.69 -13.90 -8.98
C PHE A 98 -6.04 -12.94 -7.96
N ALA A 99 -5.71 -13.42 -6.76
CA ALA A 99 -5.07 -12.60 -5.75
C ALA A 99 -3.71 -12.06 -6.20
N ILE A 100 -2.85 -12.88 -6.80
CA ILE A 100 -1.54 -12.42 -7.30
C ILE A 100 -1.67 -11.36 -8.40
N LYS A 101 -2.71 -11.46 -9.22
CA LYS A 101 -2.94 -10.57 -10.37
C LYS A 101 -3.66 -9.28 -10.01
N GLU A 102 -4.72 -9.37 -9.21
CA GLU A 102 -5.67 -8.26 -9.00
C GLU A 102 -5.46 -7.53 -7.67
N GLU A 103 -4.79 -8.13 -6.67
CA GLU A 103 -4.34 -7.33 -5.53
C GLU A 103 -3.35 -6.27 -5.99
N ASP A 104 -3.42 -5.09 -5.36
CA ASP A 104 -2.70 -3.88 -5.74
C ASP A 104 -1.22 -4.15 -5.96
N PHE A 105 -0.84 -4.28 -7.24
CA PHE A 105 0.51 -4.60 -7.69
C PHE A 105 1.18 -5.77 -6.95
N LEU A 106 0.42 -6.75 -6.42
CA LEU A 106 1.02 -7.82 -5.59
C LEU A 106 2.09 -8.59 -6.35
N PHE A 107 1.86 -8.89 -7.62
CA PHE A 107 2.89 -9.47 -8.50
C PHE A 107 4.20 -8.65 -8.57
N VAL A 108 4.10 -7.33 -8.68
CA VAL A 108 5.25 -6.40 -8.73
C VAL A 108 5.94 -6.32 -7.37
N LYS A 109 5.16 -6.26 -6.28
CA LYS A 109 5.64 -6.30 -4.90
C LYS A 109 6.37 -7.61 -4.59
N LEU A 110 6.02 -8.69 -5.28
CA LEU A 110 6.69 -9.98 -5.18
C LEU A 110 7.95 -10.11 -6.08
N GLY A 111 8.27 -9.07 -6.84
CA GLY A 111 9.49 -8.97 -7.65
C GLY A 111 9.36 -9.42 -9.10
N PHE A 112 8.14 -9.61 -9.62
CA PHE A 112 7.85 -10.13 -10.98
C PHE A 112 8.20 -11.60 -11.23
N TYR A 113 8.61 -12.36 -10.21
CA TYR A 113 8.94 -13.77 -10.33
C TYR A 113 8.70 -14.50 -9.00
N LYS A 114 8.70 -15.83 -9.07
CA LYS A 114 8.76 -16.69 -7.88
C LYS A 114 10.15 -17.28 -7.73
N PRO A 115 10.88 -17.01 -6.63
CA PRO A 115 12.11 -17.74 -6.36
C PRO A 115 11.83 -19.25 -6.28
N TYR A 116 12.68 -20.05 -6.94
CA TYR A 116 12.67 -21.49 -6.78
C TYR A 116 12.88 -21.83 -5.30
N ALA A 117 11.95 -22.59 -4.75
CA ALA A 117 11.99 -23.07 -3.38
C ALA A 117 11.71 -24.56 -3.38
N GLU A 118 12.62 -25.36 -2.83
CA GLU A 118 12.37 -26.79 -2.68
C GLU A 118 11.25 -27.01 -1.67
N LYS A 119 10.54 -28.13 -1.82
CA LYS A 119 9.52 -28.56 -0.87
C LYS A 119 10.11 -28.67 0.54
N VAL A 120 9.40 -28.12 1.52
CA VAL A 120 9.82 -28.11 2.93
C VAL A 120 9.03 -29.16 3.68
N THR A 121 9.69 -30.21 4.16
CA THR A 121 9.08 -31.28 4.97
C THR A 121 9.73 -31.35 6.34
N TYR A 122 8.99 -31.88 7.31
CA TYR A 122 9.53 -32.12 8.65
C TYR A 122 10.56 -33.25 8.64
N ALA A 123 11.63 -33.08 9.42
CA ALA A 123 12.57 -34.12 9.79
C ALA A 123 13.12 -33.88 11.20
N PRO A 124 13.37 -34.92 12.00
CA PRO A 124 13.97 -34.78 13.32
C PRO A 124 15.33 -34.05 13.30
N LEU A 125 15.58 -33.23 14.32
CA LEU A 125 16.82 -32.45 14.44
C LEU A 125 17.99 -33.31 14.93
N THR A 126 19.19 -33.06 14.40
CA THR A 126 20.44 -33.60 14.95
C THR A 126 20.79 -32.97 16.29
N LYS A 127 21.72 -33.60 17.05
CA LYS A 127 22.22 -33.05 18.32
C LYS A 127 22.79 -31.63 18.18
N GLU A 128 23.46 -31.33 17.08
CA GLU A 128 23.99 -29.99 16.82
C GLU A 128 22.88 -28.97 16.52
N GLN A 129 21.90 -29.37 15.68
CA GLN A 129 20.75 -28.54 15.39
C GLN A 129 19.95 -28.23 16.66
N LEU A 130 19.75 -29.20 17.54
CA LEU A 130 19.10 -29.01 18.85
C LEU A 130 19.81 -27.96 19.72
N LYS A 131 21.15 -27.97 19.77
CA LYS A 131 21.92 -26.95 20.51
C LYS A 131 21.70 -25.55 19.93
N ARG A 132 21.69 -25.42 18.60
CA ARG A 132 21.40 -24.15 17.92
C ARG A 132 19.95 -23.70 18.16
N THR A 133 18.98 -24.60 18.11
CA THR A 133 17.58 -24.31 18.42
C THR A 133 17.40 -23.81 19.85
N ALA A 134 18.09 -24.40 20.83
CA ALA A 134 18.06 -23.92 22.21
C ALA A 134 18.61 -22.48 22.36
N ALA A 135 19.60 -22.09 21.55
CA ALA A 135 20.09 -20.71 21.53
C ALA A 135 19.07 -19.74 20.91
N ILE A 136 18.36 -20.16 19.85
CA ILE A 136 17.25 -19.39 19.27
C ILE A 136 16.15 -19.19 20.32
N ARG A 137 15.72 -20.26 20.99
CA ARG A 137 14.69 -20.23 22.03
C ARG A 137 14.98 -19.19 23.11
N ARG A 138 16.21 -19.18 23.66
CA ARG A 138 16.61 -18.19 24.68
C ARG A 138 16.50 -16.74 24.20
N THR A 139 16.81 -16.50 22.92
CA THR A 139 16.66 -15.17 22.31
C THR A 139 15.18 -14.81 22.17
N VAL A 140 14.36 -15.75 21.70
CA VAL A 140 12.92 -15.54 21.46
C VAL A 140 12.17 -15.28 22.77
N GLU A 141 12.34 -16.15 23.77
CA GLU A 141 11.64 -16.04 25.06
C GLU A 141 11.95 -14.73 25.80
N LYS A 142 13.11 -14.12 25.53
CA LYS A 142 13.51 -12.84 26.12
C LYS A 142 12.75 -11.64 25.55
N TYR A 143 12.31 -11.71 24.30
CA TYR A 143 11.76 -10.57 23.56
C TYR A 143 10.34 -10.78 23.05
N VAL A 144 9.75 -11.95 23.27
CA VAL A 144 8.34 -12.19 22.96
C VAL A 144 7.46 -11.27 23.80
N ASN A 145 6.51 -10.60 23.14
CA ASN A 145 5.50 -9.77 23.79
C ASN A 145 4.11 -10.36 23.54
N GLU A 146 3.44 -10.75 24.63
CA GLU A 146 2.12 -11.40 24.60
C GLU A 146 0.98 -10.42 24.30
N ASN A 147 1.23 -9.11 24.36
CA ASN A 147 0.21 -8.09 24.15
C ASN A 147 -0.06 -7.78 22.67
N TYR A 148 0.61 -8.47 21.74
CA TYR A 148 0.34 -8.32 20.31
C TYR A 148 -1.10 -8.69 19.97
N ARG A 149 -1.81 -7.78 19.30
CA ARG A 149 -3.20 -7.95 18.89
C ARG A 149 -3.34 -7.61 17.41
N TYR A 150 -2.99 -8.52 16.50
CA TYR A 150 -3.23 -8.29 15.07
C TYR A 150 -4.69 -7.96 14.81
N PHE A 151 -4.92 -6.95 13.96
CA PHE A 151 -6.23 -6.42 13.63
C PHE A 151 -7.05 -5.97 14.87
N GLY A 152 -6.41 -5.70 16.02
CA GLY A 152 -7.10 -5.23 17.22
C GLY A 152 -7.96 -3.99 16.96
N PHE A 153 -7.48 -3.09 16.11
CA PHE A 153 -8.17 -1.88 15.69
C PHE A 153 -9.52 -2.11 14.99
N LEU A 154 -9.79 -3.31 14.47
CA LEU A 154 -11.12 -3.67 13.95
C LEU A 154 -12.14 -3.86 15.07
N ARG A 155 -11.72 -4.46 16.18
CA ARG A 155 -12.59 -4.72 17.34
C ARG A 155 -12.71 -3.49 18.24
N ASP A 156 -11.64 -2.70 18.29
CA ASP A 156 -11.52 -1.55 19.18
C ASP A 156 -12.16 -0.28 18.58
N ILE A 157 -12.63 -0.33 17.33
CA ILE A 157 -13.27 0.82 16.68
C ILE A 157 -14.63 1.11 17.29
N LYS A 158 -14.73 2.22 18.02
CA LYS A 158 -15.99 2.70 18.59
C LYS A 158 -16.76 3.51 17.55
N PRO A 159 -18.08 3.29 17.39
CA PRO A 159 -18.91 4.11 16.50
C PRO A 159 -18.87 5.58 16.96
N ALA A 160 -19.01 6.49 16.01
CA ALA A 160 -19.17 7.92 16.30
C ALA A 160 -20.64 8.33 16.12
N PRO A 161 -21.16 9.28 16.93
CA PRO A 161 -22.48 9.85 16.68
C PRO A 161 -22.50 10.49 15.30
N TYR A 162 -23.33 9.94 14.41
CA TYR A 162 -23.57 10.54 13.10
C TYR A 162 -24.72 11.54 13.22
N LYS A 163 -24.49 12.74 12.70
CA LYS A 163 -25.53 13.71 12.42
C LYS A 163 -25.48 13.99 10.93
N PRO A 164 -26.60 13.84 10.20
CA PRO A 164 -26.64 14.22 8.79
C PRO A 164 -26.18 15.67 8.61
N VAL A 165 -25.06 15.84 7.91
CA VAL A 165 -24.54 17.15 7.54
C VAL A 165 -24.46 17.21 6.03
N LYS A 166 -25.10 18.21 5.43
CA LYS A 166 -24.94 18.47 4.01
C LYS A 166 -23.55 19.05 3.78
N HIS A 167 -22.66 18.24 3.22
CA HIS A 167 -21.33 18.67 2.85
C HIS A 167 -21.38 19.43 1.52
N LYS A 168 -20.72 20.59 1.46
CA LYS A 168 -20.62 21.38 0.22
C LYS A 168 -19.65 20.77 -0.80
N TYR A 169 -18.66 20.03 -0.31
CA TYR A 169 -17.56 19.50 -1.10
C TYR A 169 -17.29 18.06 -0.74
N ASP A 170 -16.88 17.30 -1.75
CA ASP A 170 -16.59 15.88 -1.64
C ASP A 170 -15.20 15.63 -1.05
N ARG A 171 -15.12 14.62 -0.19
CA ARG A 171 -13.89 14.14 0.44
C ARG A 171 -13.86 12.63 0.32
N MET A 172 -13.13 12.17 -0.69
CA MET A 172 -13.00 10.77 -1.06
C MET A 172 -11.77 10.15 -0.40
N ILE A 173 -11.91 8.93 0.13
CA ILE A 173 -10.81 8.12 0.70
C ILE A 173 -10.86 6.69 0.19
N HIS A 174 -9.80 5.93 0.42
CA HIS A 174 -9.85 4.48 0.32
C HIS A 174 -10.29 3.87 1.66
N GLY A 175 -11.05 2.78 1.62
CA GLY A 175 -11.37 2.02 2.82
C GLY A 175 -10.12 1.37 3.41
N TYR A 176 -9.83 1.61 4.69
CA TYR A 176 -8.54 1.23 5.30
C TYR A 176 -8.25 -0.29 5.32
N LEU A 177 -9.29 -1.12 5.21
CA LEU A 177 -9.17 -2.58 5.23
C LEU A 177 -9.70 -3.22 3.96
N THR A 178 -10.13 -2.38 3.01
CA THR A 178 -10.72 -2.85 1.78
C THR A 178 -9.60 -3.35 0.89
N SER A 179 -9.51 -4.67 0.71
CA SER A 179 -8.55 -5.29 -0.21
C SER A 179 -8.71 -4.71 -1.63
N CYS A 180 -7.67 -4.82 -2.46
CA CYS A 180 -7.77 -4.45 -3.88
C CYS A 180 -8.13 -5.66 -4.75
N GLY A 181 -8.18 -6.87 -4.19
CA GLY A 181 -8.62 -8.09 -4.84
C GLY A 181 -10.15 -8.23 -4.91
N ASP A 182 -10.67 -9.39 -4.55
CA ASP A 182 -12.09 -9.74 -4.72
C ASP A 182 -12.95 -9.26 -3.54
N VAL A 183 -13.09 -7.95 -3.42
CA VAL A 183 -13.70 -7.26 -2.27
C VAL A 183 -15.12 -7.74 -1.98
N PHE A 184 -15.91 -7.95 -3.03
CA PHE A 184 -17.35 -8.18 -2.94
C PHE A 184 -17.73 -9.66 -2.89
N LYS A 185 -16.76 -10.58 -2.88
CA LYS A 185 -17.04 -12.02 -2.79
C LYS A 185 -17.74 -12.42 -1.48
N LYS A 186 -17.46 -11.68 -0.41
CA LYS A 186 -18.09 -11.84 0.91
C LYS A 186 -18.69 -10.51 1.34
N ASP A 187 -19.49 -10.55 2.40
CA ASP A 187 -20.01 -9.34 3.02
C ASP A 187 -18.88 -8.39 3.45
N CYS A 188 -19.05 -7.12 3.10
CA CYS A 188 -18.10 -6.06 3.38
C CYS A 188 -18.06 -5.62 4.84
N GLU A 189 -18.97 -6.04 5.72
CA GLU A 189 -18.95 -5.70 7.16
C GLU A 189 -17.62 -6.03 7.84
N SER A 190 -16.95 -7.10 7.38
CA SER A 190 -15.65 -7.54 7.89
C SER A 190 -14.49 -6.53 7.68
N HIS A 191 -14.62 -5.61 6.72
CA HIS A 191 -13.59 -4.62 6.37
C HIS A 191 -14.12 -3.19 6.24
N LEU A 192 -15.44 -3.00 6.23
CA LEU A 192 -16.15 -1.72 6.26
C LEU A 192 -17.38 -1.87 7.18
N SER A 193 -17.13 -1.90 8.50
CA SER A 193 -18.18 -1.96 9.50
C SER A 193 -18.92 -0.63 9.66
N ASP A 194 -20.13 -0.66 10.21
CA ASP A 194 -20.92 0.54 10.51
C ASP A 194 -20.22 1.46 11.51
N ALA A 195 -19.48 0.89 12.46
CA ALA A 195 -18.62 1.65 13.35
C ALA A 195 -17.52 2.41 12.57
N LEU A 196 -16.91 1.81 11.55
CA LEU A 196 -15.94 2.49 10.69
C LEU A 196 -16.59 3.57 9.82
N LEU A 197 -17.72 3.25 9.17
CA LEU A 197 -18.49 4.20 8.35
C LEU A 197 -18.92 5.44 9.16
N SER A 198 -19.45 5.24 10.38
CA SER A 198 -19.85 6.35 11.26
C SER A 198 -18.66 7.24 11.64
N ARG A 199 -17.47 6.67 11.86
CA ARG A 199 -16.24 7.45 12.14
C ARG A 199 -15.78 8.23 10.92
N TYR A 200 -15.83 7.63 9.73
CA TYR A 200 -15.53 8.34 8.49
C TYR A 200 -16.46 9.52 8.29
N ALA A 201 -17.77 9.32 8.46
CA ALA A 201 -18.76 10.38 8.36
C ALA A 201 -18.52 11.50 9.39
N ALA A 202 -18.21 11.15 10.65
CA ALA A 202 -17.86 12.12 11.68
C ALA A 202 -16.61 12.95 11.34
N LEU A 203 -15.65 12.37 10.61
CA LEU A 203 -14.46 13.07 10.09
C LEU A 203 -14.74 13.83 8.78
N GLY A 204 -15.98 13.81 8.30
CA GLY A 204 -16.44 14.50 7.10
C GLY A 204 -16.08 13.77 5.80
N VAL A 205 -15.75 12.49 5.83
CA VAL A 205 -15.66 11.70 4.59
C VAL A 205 -17.04 11.64 3.96
N THR A 206 -17.11 11.89 2.65
CA THR A 206 -18.37 11.79 1.88
C THR A 206 -18.34 10.66 0.87
N GLU A 207 -17.14 10.16 0.52
CA GLU A 207 -16.99 9.13 -0.50
C GLU A 207 -15.90 8.13 -0.11
N ILE A 208 -16.13 6.86 -0.42
CA ILE A 208 -15.14 5.80 -0.30
C ILE A 208 -14.97 5.18 -1.68
N PHE A 209 -13.75 5.20 -2.21
CA PHE A 209 -13.45 4.47 -3.43
C PHE A 209 -12.95 3.06 -3.12
N ILE A 210 -13.38 2.10 -3.95
CA ILE A 210 -13.07 0.67 -3.80
C ILE A 210 -12.70 0.12 -5.18
N HIS A 211 -11.62 -0.65 -5.28
CA HIS A 211 -11.25 -1.31 -6.54
C HIS A 211 -12.33 -2.32 -6.95
N GLY A 212 -12.64 -2.35 -8.25
CA GLY A 212 -13.54 -3.32 -8.84
C GLY A 212 -13.00 -3.83 -10.17
N VAL A 213 -13.37 -5.06 -10.51
CA VAL A 213 -13.16 -5.64 -11.84
C VAL A 213 -14.54 -5.82 -12.46
N LEU A 214 -14.82 -5.12 -13.56
CA LEU A 214 -16.18 -5.07 -14.13
C LEU A 214 -16.66 -6.43 -14.60
N SER A 215 -15.74 -7.25 -15.14
CA SER A 215 -16.05 -8.63 -15.53
C SER A 215 -16.43 -9.52 -14.34
N ALA A 216 -15.97 -9.23 -13.13
CA ALA A 216 -16.40 -9.93 -11.91
C ALA A 216 -17.73 -9.39 -11.34
N LEU A 217 -18.17 -8.23 -11.82
CA LEU A 217 -19.37 -7.53 -11.36
C LEU A 217 -20.48 -7.50 -12.40
N SER A 218 -20.29 -8.05 -13.60
CA SER A 218 -21.27 -8.02 -14.69
C SER A 218 -21.06 -9.19 -15.65
N PRO A 219 -22.09 -9.58 -16.42
CA PRO A 219 -21.93 -10.55 -17.49
C PRO A 219 -20.78 -10.15 -18.43
N TYR A 220 -19.91 -11.11 -18.75
CA TYR A 220 -18.74 -10.88 -19.59
C TYR A 220 -18.78 -11.79 -20.84
N PRO A 221 -19.12 -11.24 -22.02
CA PRO A 221 -19.44 -12.07 -23.20
C PRO A 221 -18.22 -12.78 -23.81
N PHE A 222 -17.01 -12.24 -23.64
CA PHE A 222 -15.81 -12.77 -24.28
C PHE A 222 -15.18 -13.93 -23.51
N LYS A 223 -15.43 -14.01 -22.20
CA LYS A 223 -14.96 -15.09 -21.33
C LYS A 223 -15.91 -15.26 -20.13
N PRO A 224 -17.08 -15.91 -20.32
CA PRO A 224 -18.13 -15.97 -19.30
C PRO A 224 -17.66 -16.41 -17.90
N ALA A 225 -16.66 -17.28 -17.81
CA ALA A 225 -16.06 -17.72 -16.55
C ALA A 225 -15.46 -16.59 -15.69
N LEU A 226 -15.14 -15.42 -16.26
CA LEU A 226 -14.71 -14.25 -15.47
C LEU A 226 -15.86 -13.60 -14.71
N ALA A 227 -17.10 -13.82 -15.15
CA ALA A 227 -18.32 -13.34 -14.49
C ALA A 227 -18.89 -14.32 -13.46
N ASP A 228 -18.23 -15.46 -13.20
CA ASP A 228 -18.72 -16.45 -12.24
C ASP A 228 -18.99 -15.80 -10.86
N GLY A 229 -20.25 -15.81 -10.43
CA GLY A 229 -20.71 -15.27 -9.15
C GLY A 229 -20.87 -13.75 -9.10
N TYR A 230 -21.01 -13.07 -10.25
CA TYR A 230 -21.19 -11.62 -10.29
C TYR A 230 -22.44 -11.15 -9.56
N GLU A 231 -23.52 -11.94 -9.53
CA GLU A 231 -24.78 -11.60 -8.87
C GLU A 231 -24.61 -11.53 -7.35
N VAL A 232 -23.84 -12.46 -6.77
CA VAL A 232 -23.51 -12.46 -5.34
C VAL A 232 -22.68 -11.23 -5.00
N ARG A 233 -21.70 -10.88 -5.85
CA ARG A 233 -20.88 -9.68 -5.67
C ARG A 233 -21.71 -8.40 -5.77
N ARG A 234 -22.62 -8.32 -6.73
CA ARG A 234 -23.58 -7.19 -6.85
C ARG A 234 -24.47 -7.07 -5.63
N LYS A 235 -24.98 -8.19 -5.09
CA LYS A 235 -25.78 -8.18 -3.86
C LYS A 235 -24.98 -7.63 -2.67
N ASN A 236 -23.74 -8.06 -2.50
CA ASN A 236 -22.87 -7.57 -1.43
C ASN A 236 -22.51 -6.09 -1.62
N LEU A 237 -22.26 -5.67 -2.87
CA LEU A 237 -22.03 -4.25 -3.20
C LEU A 237 -23.28 -3.39 -2.92
N ALA A 238 -24.48 -3.85 -3.30
CA ALA A 238 -25.74 -3.17 -3.02
C ALA A 238 -25.95 -3.00 -1.51
N HIS A 239 -25.74 -4.07 -0.75
CA HIS A 239 -25.83 -4.02 0.70
C HIS A 239 -24.83 -3.01 1.31
N LEU A 240 -23.59 -2.97 0.82
CA LEU A 240 -22.60 -1.99 1.26
C LEU A 240 -23.03 -0.56 0.91
N THR A 241 -23.54 -0.31 -0.29
CA THR A 241 -23.98 1.02 -0.72
C THR A 241 -25.13 1.54 0.13
N GLU A 242 -26.11 0.70 0.46
CA GLU A 242 -27.23 1.04 1.35
C GLU A 242 -26.75 1.40 2.76
N ARG A 243 -25.85 0.59 3.33
CA ARG A 243 -25.24 0.87 4.65
C ARG A 243 -24.44 2.15 4.65
N ALA A 244 -23.63 2.39 3.63
CA ALA A 244 -22.83 3.62 3.51
C ALA A 244 -23.73 4.87 3.35
N ALA A 245 -24.83 4.76 2.61
CA ALA A 245 -25.79 5.85 2.40
C ALA A 245 -26.43 6.30 3.72
N ALA A 246 -26.67 5.39 4.68
CA ALA A 246 -27.17 5.74 6.02
C ALA A 246 -26.24 6.69 6.80
N TYR A 247 -24.96 6.75 6.42
CA TYR A 247 -23.95 7.67 6.97
C TYR A 247 -23.62 8.84 6.02
N GLY A 248 -24.39 9.01 4.94
CA GLY A 248 -24.15 10.03 3.92
C GLY A 248 -22.85 9.79 3.13
N ILE A 249 -22.38 8.54 3.05
CA ILE A 249 -21.18 8.15 2.33
C ILE A 249 -21.58 7.45 1.03
N LYS A 250 -21.00 7.91 -0.08
CA LYS A 250 -21.12 7.30 -1.39
C LYS A 250 -19.99 6.31 -1.64
N ILE A 251 -20.30 5.15 -2.21
CA ILE A 251 -19.28 4.23 -2.71
C ILE A 251 -18.97 4.56 -4.17
N ILE A 252 -17.69 4.69 -4.52
CA ILE A 252 -17.19 4.93 -5.87
C ILE A 252 -16.37 3.71 -6.32
N LEU A 253 -16.75 3.05 -7.42
CA LEU A 253 -15.92 1.96 -7.95
C LEU A 253 -14.74 2.51 -8.73
N TYR A 254 -13.53 2.08 -8.38
CA TYR A 254 -12.31 2.34 -9.15
C TYR A 254 -12.09 1.23 -10.17
N LEU A 255 -12.11 1.55 -11.46
CA LEU A 255 -12.03 0.59 -12.57
C LEU A 255 -10.92 0.95 -13.57
N ASN A 256 -10.25 -0.08 -14.14
CA ASN A 256 -9.47 0.04 -15.36
C ASN A 256 -10.08 -0.85 -16.44
N GLU A 257 -11.07 -0.32 -17.16
CA GLU A 257 -11.90 -1.10 -18.07
C GLU A 257 -12.00 -0.45 -19.45
N PRO A 258 -12.21 -1.22 -20.53
CA PRO A 258 -12.27 -2.69 -20.58
C PRO A 258 -10.93 -3.38 -20.29
N ARG A 259 -10.88 -4.34 -19.37
CA ARG A 259 -9.65 -5.05 -19.00
C ARG A 259 -9.14 -5.93 -20.15
N GLY A 260 -7.85 -5.82 -20.48
CA GLY A 260 -7.19 -6.72 -21.42
C GLY A 260 -7.18 -8.19 -20.96
N LEU A 261 -7.11 -9.11 -21.93
CA LEU A 261 -7.11 -10.56 -21.70
C LEU A 261 -5.77 -11.17 -22.13
N PRO A 262 -5.38 -12.34 -21.60
CA PRO A 262 -4.32 -13.16 -22.20
C PRO A 262 -4.52 -13.31 -23.71
N VAL A 263 -3.45 -13.19 -24.50
CA VAL A 263 -3.54 -13.26 -25.98
C VAL A 263 -4.21 -14.55 -26.46
N GLU A 264 -3.98 -15.66 -25.75
CA GLU A 264 -4.56 -16.96 -26.06
C GLU A 264 -6.09 -17.02 -25.93
N ASP A 265 -6.71 -16.14 -25.13
CA ASP A 265 -8.16 -16.08 -24.98
C ASP A 265 -8.83 -15.49 -26.24
N PHE A 266 -8.09 -14.76 -27.08
CA PHE A 266 -8.62 -14.15 -28.31
C PHE A 266 -8.78 -15.13 -29.48
N LYS A 267 -8.39 -16.41 -29.35
CA LYS A 267 -8.46 -17.40 -30.44
C LYS A 267 -9.86 -17.50 -31.07
N ASN A 268 -10.90 -17.35 -30.27
CA ASN A 268 -12.29 -17.44 -30.71
C ASN A 268 -12.85 -16.09 -31.23
N PHE A 269 -12.16 -14.98 -30.99
CA PHE A 269 -12.56 -13.63 -31.39
C PHE A 269 -11.35 -12.76 -31.78
N PRO A 270 -10.53 -13.20 -32.76
CA PRO A 270 -9.27 -12.54 -33.10
C PRO A 270 -9.46 -11.11 -33.61
N HIS A 271 -10.63 -10.79 -34.17
CA HIS A 271 -10.99 -9.45 -34.63
C HIS A 271 -11.08 -8.42 -33.49
N LEU A 272 -11.29 -8.86 -32.23
CA LEU A 272 -11.30 -8.00 -31.05
C LEU A 272 -9.90 -7.69 -30.50
N LEU A 273 -8.87 -8.45 -30.91
CA LEU A 273 -7.50 -8.31 -30.39
C LEU A 273 -6.92 -6.95 -30.76
N GLY A 274 -6.63 -6.14 -29.75
CA GLY A 274 -5.95 -4.86 -29.86
C GLY A 274 -4.43 -4.97 -29.71
N THR A 275 -3.83 -3.90 -29.18
CA THR A 275 -2.40 -3.86 -28.86
C THR A 275 -2.04 -4.98 -27.89
N VAL A 276 -0.90 -5.62 -28.13
CA VAL A 276 -0.34 -6.67 -27.29
C VAL A 276 0.86 -6.15 -26.51
N GLU A 277 0.88 -6.45 -25.21
CA GLU A 277 2.00 -6.17 -24.31
C GLU A 277 2.13 -7.30 -23.28
N SER A 278 3.34 -7.83 -23.10
CA SER A 278 3.67 -8.80 -22.04
C SER A 278 2.71 -10.01 -21.97
N GLY A 279 2.29 -10.55 -23.13
CA GLY A 279 1.40 -11.71 -23.21
C GLY A 279 -0.10 -11.41 -23.05
N TYR A 280 -0.48 -10.15 -22.86
CA TYR A 280 -1.87 -9.69 -22.81
C TYR A 280 -2.21 -8.84 -24.03
N GLY A 281 -3.44 -8.95 -24.50
CA GLY A 281 -4.04 -8.11 -25.54
C GLY A 281 -5.09 -7.18 -24.97
N ALA A 282 -5.05 -5.91 -25.38
CA ALA A 282 -6.15 -4.98 -25.16
C ALA A 282 -7.39 -5.45 -25.95
N LEU A 283 -8.58 -5.14 -25.46
CA LEU A 283 -9.79 -5.20 -26.28
C LEU A 283 -9.81 -3.97 -27.20
N CYS A 284 -9.81 -4.19 -28.51
CA CYS A 284 -9.77 -3.10 -29.48
C CYS A 284 -11.07 -2.29 -29.45
N PHE A 285 -11.00 -1.06 -28.93
CA PHE A 285 -12.18 -0.23 -28.71
C PHE A 285 -12.79 0.36 -30.00
N GLU A 286 -12.14 0.19 -31.15
CA GLU A 286 -12.72 0.47 -32.47
C GLU A 286 -13.76 -0.59 -32.89
N GLN A 287 -13.86 -1.71 -32.16
CA GLN A 287 -14.88 -2.74 -32.39
C GLN A 287 -16.16 -2.42 -31.61
N LYS A 288 -17.30 -2.46 -32.31
CA LYS A 288 -18.61 -2.09 -31.72
C LYS A 288 -19.02 -3.03 -30.60
N GLU A 289 -18.60 -4.29 -30.66
CA GLU A 289 -18.84 -5.32 -29.66
C GLU A 289 -18.20 -4.98 -28.32
N VAL A 290 -16.99 -4.41 -28.34
CA VAL A 290 -16.27 -3.97 -27.13
C VAL A 290 -16.95 -2.75 -26.52
N GLN A 291 -17.36 -1.79 -27.35
CA GLN A 291 -18.11 -0.61 -26.91
C GLN A 291 -19.46 -1.00 -26.31
N LYS A 292 -20.18 -1.92 -26.98
CA LYS A 292 -21.46 -2.47 -26.51
C LYS A 292 -21.30 -3.16 -25.16
N TYR A 293 -20.29 -4.02 -25.01
CA TYR A 293 -19.99 -4.66 -23.72
C TYR A 293 -19.81 -3.63 -22.61
N LEU A 294 -18.93 -2.64 -22.79
CA LEU A 294 -18.67 -1.65 -21.74
C LEU A 294 -19.95 -0.89 -21.38
N TYR A 295 -20.72 -0.48 -22.38
CA TYR A 295 -21.98 0.23 -22.17
C TYR A 295 -22.99 -0.63 -21.39
N GLU A 296 -23.24 -1.86 -21.85
CA GLU A 296 -24.24 -2.74 -21.24
C GLU A 296 -23.84 -3.14 -19.82
N ALA A 297 -22.57 -3.51 -19.59
CA ALA A 297 -22.08 -3.91 -18.29
C ALA A 297 -22.17 -2.79 -17.25
N VAL A 298 -21.77 -1.56 -17.60
CA VAL A 298 -21.86 -0.40 -16.69
C VAL A 298 -23.32 -0.04 -16.40
N LYS A 299 -24.17 0.02 -17.43
CA LYS A 299 -25.58 0.38 -17.29
C LYS A 299 -26.33 -0.64 -16.42
N ASP A 300 -26.11 -1.92 -16.67
CA ASP A 300 -26.75 -3.02 -15.95
C ASP A 300 -26.28 -3.11 -14.49
N LEU A 301 -24.98 -2.90 -14.24
CA LEU A 301 -24.43 -2.81 -12.89
C LEU A 301 -25.10 -1.70 -12.08
N LEU A 302 -25.21 -0.49 -12.64
CA LEU A 302 -25.81 0.65 -11.95
C LEU A 302 -27.31 0.47 -11.70
N LYS A 303 -28.04 -0.15 -12.63
CA LYS A 303 -29.45 -0.51 -12.39
C LYS A 303 -29.61 -1.55 -11.29
N SER A 304 -28.66 -2.47 -11.16
CA SER A 304 -28.67 -3.50 -10.13
C SER A 304 -28.25 -2.98 -8.76
N VAL A 305 -27.53 -1.86 -8.72
CA VAL A 305 -26.95 -1.25 -7.52
C VAL A 305 -27.27 0.26 -7.53
N PRO A 306 -28.54 0.65 -7.36
CA PRO A 306 -28.98 2.03 -7.58
C PRO A 306 -28.36 3.05 -6.61
N GLU A 307 -27.93 2.59 -5.43
CA GLU A 307 -27.26 3.43 -4.42
C GLU A 307 -25.76 3.66 -4.71
N LEU A 308 -25.19 3.05 -5.76
CA LEU A 308 -23.80 3.26 -6.11
C LEU A 308 -23.54 4.73 -6.47
N GLY A 309 -22.58 5.35 -5.80
CA GLY A 309 -22.32 6.78 -5.93
C GLY A 309 -21.61 7.17 -7.21
N GLY A 310 -20.92 6.24 -7.87
CA GLY A 310 -20.23 6.51 -9.13
C GLY A 310 -19.12 5.53 -9.47
N ILE A 311 -18.41 5.86 -10.55
CA ILE A 311 -17.28 5.13 -11.07
C ILE A 311 -16.12 6.13 -11.29
N MET A 312 -14.91 5.75 -10.90
CA MET A 312 -13.68 6.45 -11.22
C MET A 312 -12.83 5.56 -12.13
N MET A 313 -12.35 6.10 -13.26
CA MET A 313 -11.55 5.33 -14.22
C MET A 313 -10.18 5.96 -14.47
N ILE A 314 -9.14 5.14 -14.37
CA ILE A 314 -7.84 5.40 -15.00
C ILE A 314 -7.81 4.62 -16.31
N THR A 315 -7.67 5.33 -17.42
CA THR A 315 -7.66 4.75 -18.78
C THR A 315 -6.28 4.66 -19.41
N MET A 316 -5.23 5.16 -18.76
CA MET A 316 -3.86 5.15 -19.25
C MET A 316 -2.94 4.52 -18.20
N SER A 317 -1.78 4.00 -18.61
CA SER A 317 -0.71 3.46 -17.76
C SER A 317 -0.95 2.10 -17.13
N GLU A 318 -1.92 1.91 -16.22
CA GLU A 318 -1.92 0.72 -15.35
C GLU A 318 -2.21 -0.58 -16.10
N ASN A 319 -3.34 -0.61 -16.81
CA ASN A 319 -3.84 -1.79 -17.51
C ASN A 319 -4.08 -1.51 -19.00
N LEU A 320 -4.17 -2.57 -19.79
CA LEU A 320 -4.56 -2.50 -21.20
C LEU A 320 -6.08 -2.25 -21.29
N THR A 321 -6.49 -0.99 -21.19
CA THR A 321 -7.90 -0.54 -21.30
C THR A 321 -8.33 -0.27 -22.74
N HIS A 322 -7.38 0.09 -23.60
CA HIS A 322 -7.55 0.30 -25.03
C HIS A 322 -6.19 0.20 -25.73
N CYS A 323 -6.16 0.16 -27.07
CA CYS A 323 -4.92 -0.02 -27.84
C CYS A 323 -3.84 1.07 -27.64
N ARG A 324 -4.21 2.19 -27.03
CA ARG A 324 -3.35 3.37 -26.79
C ARG A 324 -3.16 3.66 -25.30
N SER A 325 -3.56 2.75 -24.40
CA SER A 325 -3.43 2.98 -22.95
C SER A 325 -1.98 2.94 -22.47
N LYS A 326 -1.08 2.49 -23.34
CA LYS A 326 0.37 2.41 -23.18
C LYS A 326 1.05 3.20 -24.31
N SER A 327 2.37 3.35 -24.25
CA SER A 327 3.13 4.16 -25.19
C SER A 327 3.21 3.59 -26.61
N ILE A 328 3.09 2.27 -26.78
CA ILE A 328 3.20 1.59 -28.08
C ILE A 328 1.84 1.04 -28.49
N CYS A 329 1.46 1.21 -29.76
CA CYS A 329 0.26 0.62 -30.35
C CYS A 329 0.67 -0.34 -31.46
N THR A 330 0.26 -1.60 -31.34
CA THR A 330 0.49 -2.65 -32.35
C THR A 330 -0.78 -3.03 -33.10
N CYS A 331 -1.90 -2.34 -32.83
CA CYS A 331 -3.17 -2.58 -33.50
C CYS A 331 -3.30 -1.75 -34.79
N GLU A 332 -3.36 -2.42 -35.94
CA GLU A 332 -3.51 -1.77 -37.25
C GLU A 332 -4.75 -0.88 -37.37
N ARG A 333 -5.85 -1.22 -36.68
CA ARG A 333 -7.09 -0.43 -36.68
C ARG A 333 -6.93 0.89 -35.94
N CYS A 334 -6.09 0.91 -34.90
CA CYS A 334 -5.89 2.08 -34.04
C CYS A 334 -4.64 2.90 -34.43
N LYS A 335 -3.96 2.59 -35.54
CA LYS A 335 -2.71 3.25 -35.93
C LYS A 335 -2.85 4.75 -36.16
N ASN A 336 -4.03 5.19 -36.58
CA ASN A 336 -4.36 6.61 -36.80
C ASN A 336 -5.23 7.22 -35.68
N VAL A 337 -5.61 6.42 -34.68
CA VAL A 337 -6.37 6.91 -33.52
C VAL A 337 -5.38 7.42 -32.48
N SER A 338 -5.52 8.68 -32.07
CA SER A 338 -4.62 9.26 -31.08
C SER A 338 -4.91 8.74 -29.66
N PRO A 339 -3.94 8.82 -28.73
CA PRO A 339 -4.15 8.42 -27.34
C PRO A 339 -5.32 9.16 -26.67
N GLU A 340 -5.42 10.48 -26.87
CA GLU A 340 -6.48 11.28 -26.27
C GLU A 340 -7.86 10.98 -26.85
N GLN A 341 -7.96 10.60 -28.13
CA GLN A 341 -9.21 10.12 -28.73
C GLN A 341 -9.62 8.76 -28.15
N SER A 342 -8.67 7.83 -28.03
CA SER A 342 -8.95 6.49 -27.50
C SER A 342 -9.42 6.56 -26.03
N ALA A 343 -8.67 7.29 -25.20
CA ALA A 343 -8.98 7.42 -23.77
C ALA A 343 -10.34 8.10 -23.55
N SER A 344 -10.65 9.15 -24.32
CA SER A 344 -11.94 9.84 -24.22
C SER A 344 -13.10 8.99 -24.74
N SER A 345 -12.90 8.19 -25.80
CA SER A 345 -13.95 7.32 -26.35
C SER A 345 -14.41 6.27 -25.34
N VAL A 346 -13.47 5.66 -24.60
CA VAL A 346 -13.78 4.71 -23.52
C VAL A 346 -14.62 5.38 -22.43
N LEU A 347 -14.20 6.56 -21.97
CA LEU A 347 -14.89 7.31 -20.92
C LEU A 347 -16.29 7.78 -21.38
N ASN A 348 -16.45 8.23 -22.62
CA ASN A 348 -17.73 8.68 -23.15
C ASN A 348 -18.74 7.52 -23.29
N VAL A 349 -18.28 6.32 -23.67
CA VAL A 349 -19.15 5.12 -23.67
C VAL A 349 -19.64 4.81 -22.25
N ALA A 350 -18.74 4.84 -21.26
CA ALA A 350 -19.11 4.65 -19.86
C ALA A 350 -20.05 5.78 -19.35
N ALA A 351 -19.81 7.03 -19.74
CA ALA A 351 -20.64 8.17 -19.34
C ALA A 351 -22.07 8.06 -19.87
N ARG A 352 -22.25 7.66 -21.12
CA ARG A 352 -23.58 7.37 -21.68
C ARG A 352 -24.27 6.24 -20.92
N ALA A 353 -23.55 5.18 -20.56
CA ALA A 353 -24.10 4.09 -19.76
C ALA A 353 -24.54 4.54 -18.36
N VAL A 354 -23.74 5.38 -17.70
CA VAL A 354 -24.08 6.00 -16.40
C VAL A 354 -25.35 6.84 -16.51
N LYS A 355 -25.44 7.70 -17.53
CA LYS A 355 -26.61 8.55 -17.78
C LYS A 355 -27.87 7.72 -18.06
N ASP A 356 -27.77 6.75 -18.97
CA ASP A 356 -28.90 5.91 -19.38
C ASP A 356 -29.32 4.88 -18.31
N ALA A 357 -28.51 4.66 -17.28
CA ALA A 357 -28.91 3.88 -16.12
C ALA A 357 -29.98 4.59 -15.29
N GLY A 358 -30.05 5.93 -15.34
CA GLY A 358 -31.05 6.73 -14.62
C GLY A 358 -30.84 6.77 -13.10
N THR A 359 -29.59 6.61 -12.64
CA THR A 359 -29.21 6.68 -11.21
C THR A 359 -28.52 8.01 -10.89
N HIS A 360 -28.18 8.27 -9.62
CA HIS A 360 -27.36 9.43 -9.22
C HIS A 360 -25.85 9.22 -9.37
N ALA A 361 -25.43 8.09 -9.95
CA ALA A 361 -24.03 7.77 -10.12
C ALA A 361 -23.33 8.80 -11.03
N LYS A 362 -22.10 9.17 -10.66
CA LYS A 362 -21.22 10.03 -11.47
C LYS A 362 -20.10 9.23 -12.11
N LEU A 363 -19.50 9.75 -13.19
CA LEU A 363 -18.25 9.25 -13.75
C LEU A 363 -17.11 10.25 -13.48
N ILE A 364 -16.01 9.77 -12.91
CA ILE A 364 -14.78 10.54 -12.68
C ILE A 364 -13.69 10.03 -13.61
N ALA A 365 -13.21 10.89 -14.51
CA ALA A 365 -12.00 10.66 -15.30
C ALA A 365 -10.76 11.01 -14.46
N ASN A 366 -9.99 10.00 -14.07
CA ASN A 366 -8.72 10.21 -13.37
C ASN A 366 -7.59 10.45 -14.38
N LEU A 367 -7.07 11.68 -14.37
CA LEU A 367 -6.12 12.20 -15.35
C LEU A 367 -4.66 11.81 -15.06
N TRP A 368 -4.38 10.96 -14.06
CA TRP A 368 -3.01 10.61 -13.65
C TRP A 368 -2.13 10.15 -14.83
N GLY A 369 -2.66 9.27 -15.68
CA GLY A 369 -1.95 8.79 -16.87
C GLY A 369 -2.07 9.70 -18.10
N TRP A 370 -2.78 10.82 -18.02
CA TRP A 370 -2.91 11.82 -19.10
C TRP A 370 -1.82 12.87 -18.96
N SER A 371 -0.57 12.42 -18.96
CA SER A 371 0.55 13.20 -18.46
C SER A 371 1.83 12.95 -19.25
N ALA A 372 2.81 13.83 -19.05
CA ALA A 372 4.11 13.73 -19.72
C ALA A 372 4.85 12.41 -19.40
N PHE A 373 4.58 11.78 -18.25
CA PHE A 373 5.12 10.45 -17.91
C PHE A 373 4.65 9.38 -18.90
N MET A 374 3.42 9.50 -19.40
CA MET A 374 2.87 8.64 -20.45
C MET A 374 3.07 9.22 -21.87
N GLY A 375 3.91 10.25 -22.00
CA GLY A 375 4.23 10.89 -23.27
C GLY A 375 3.16 11.84 -23.80
N TRP A 376 2.19 12.26 -22.97
CA TRP A 376 1.18 13.24 -23.39
C TRP A 376 1.69 14.67 -23.29
N THR A 377 1.42 15.48 -24.32
CA THR A 377 1.62 16.94 -24.27
C THR A 377 0.46 17.66 -23.60
N THR A 378 0.63 18.95 -23.28
CA THR A 378 -0.44 19.80 -22.77
C THR A 378 -1.60 19.94 -23.77
N GLU A 379 -1.29 20.00 -25.06
CA GLU A 379 -2.29 20.07 -26.14
C GLU A 379 -3.12 18.79 -26.21
N GLN A 380 -2.49 17.63 -26.00
CA GLN A 380 -3.21 16.35 -25.95
C GLN A 380 -4.09 16.26 -24.70
N LEU A 381 -3.61 16.71 -23.55
CA LEU A 381 -4.42 16.81 -22.32
C LEU A 381 -5.65 17.70 -22.55
N GLU A 382 -5.46 18.89 -23.13
CA GLU A 382 -6.58 19.80 -23.44
C GLU A 382 -7.56 19.18 -24.44
N ARG A 383 -7.06 18.58 -25.53
CA ARG A 383 -7.90 17.91 -26.53
C ARG A 383 -8.67 16.75 -25.92
N GLY A 384 -8.04 15.95 -25.07
CA GLY A 384 -8.68 14.87 -24.34
C GLY A 384 -9.84 15.40 -23.49
N ILE A 385 -9.60 16.41 -22.65
CA ILE A 385 -10.65 17.03 -21.82
C ILE A 385 -11.79 17.59 -22.68
N LYS A 386 -11.48 18.21 -23.83
CA LYS A 386 -12.49 18.75 -24.75
C LYS A 386 -13.34 17.66 -25.41
N LEU A 387 -12.77 16.47 -25.64
CA LEU A 387 -13.48 15.33 -26.22
C LEU A 387 -14.41 14.62 -25.23
N LEU A 388 -14.26 14.85 -23.92
CA LEU A 388 -15.09 14.23 -22.90
C LEU A 388 -16.52 14.79 -22.88
N ASP A 389 -17.51 13.91 -22.68
CA ASP A 389 -18.90 14.29 -22.41
C ASP A 389 -18.99 15.25 -21.23
N GLU A 390 -19.89 16.25 -21.28
CA GLU A 390 -19.96 17.37 -20.33
C GLU A 390 -20.16 16.97 -18.86
N ASP A 391 -20.88 15.87 -18.65
CA ASP A 391 -21.25 15.32 -17.35
C ASP A 391 -20.08 14.59 -16.64
N ILE A 392 -18.93 14.40 -17.31
CA ILE A 392 -17.77 13.73 -16.72
C ILE A 392 -17.03 14.68 -15.77
N GLU A 393 -16.87 14.28 -14.51
CA GLU A 393 -16.05 14.98 -13.51
C GLU A 393 -14.56 14.58 -13.69
N LEU A 394 -13.63 15.47 -13.33
CA LEU A 394 -12.19 15.25 -13.53
C LEU A 394 -11.48 15.02 -12.20
N LEU A 395 -10.38 14.28 -12.19
CA LEU A 395 -9.49 14.17 -11.02
C LEU A 395 -8.03 14.30 -11.45
N THR A 396 -7.29 15.17 -10.76
CA THR A 396 -5.84 15.35 -10.96
C THR A 396 -5.06 15.09 -9.68
N VAL A 397 -3.83 14.59 -9.81
CA VAL A 397 -2.91 14.43 -8.67
C VAL A 397 -2.21 15.76 -8.41
N SER A 398 -2.40 16.31 -7.22
CA SER A 398 -1.98 17.68 -6.90
C SER A 398 -0.47 17.86 -6.89
N GLU A 399 0.27 16.86 -6.41
CA GLU A 399 1.74 16.91 -6.30
C GLU A 399 2.45 16.53 -7.61
N TYR A 400 1.73 16.08 -8.62
CA TYR A 400 2.29 15.47 -9.82
C TYR A 400 3.20 16.41 -10.60
N ASP A 401 4.42 15.98 -10.92
CA ASP A 401 5.46 16.74 -11.61
C ASP A 401 5.89 18.01 -10.84
N LYS A 402 5.70 18.04 -9.51
CA LYS A 402 6.21 19.13 -8.67
C LYS A 402 7.74 19.07 -8.60
N GLU A 403 8.39 20.13 -9.06
CA GLU A 403 9.84 20.29 -8.92
C GLU A 403 10.24 20.49 -7.46
N ILE A 404 11.30 19.78 -7.06
CA ILE A 404 11.88 19.83 -5.72
C ILE A 404 13.40 19.85 -5.80
N GLU A 405 14.04 20.40 -4.77
CA GLU A 405 15.48 20.31 -4.60
C GLU A 405 15.79 19.93 -3.14
N LYS A 406 16.59 18.87 -2.94
CA LYS A 406 17.00 18.39 -1.61
C LYS A 406 18.50 18.11 -1.62
N GLY A 407 19.22 18.72 -0.69
CA GLY A 407 20.67 18.53 -0.59
C GLY A 407 21.44 18.89 -1.87
N GLY A 408 20.95 19.85 -2.66
CA GLY A 408 21.54 20.27 -3.94
C GLY A 408 21.15 19.42 -5.16
N VAL A 409 20.31 18.39 -4.98
CA VAL A 409 19.85 17.53 -6.08
C VAL A 409 18.42 17.91 -6.46
N LYS A 410 18.22 18.27 -7.73
CA LYS A 410 16.90 18.55 -8.32
C LYS A 410 16.20 17.23 -8.67
N ASN A 411 14.92 17.13 -8.35
CA ASN A 411 14.08 16.01 -8.70
C ASN A 411 12.63 16.47 -8.94
N ARG A 412 11.76 15.55 -9.36
CA ARG A 412 10.31 15.80 -9.49
C ARG A 412 9.50 14.74 -8.76
N ILE A 413 8.36 15.16 -8.24
CA ILE A 413 7.40 14.26 -7.60
C ILE A 413 6.51 13.63 -8.66
N ILE A 414 6.22 12.34 -8.53
CA ILE A 414 5.18 11.69 -9.34
C ILE A 414 3.87 11.67 -8.52
N ASP A 415 3.85 10.98 -7.39
CA ASP A 415 2.70 10.83 -6.51
C ASP A 415 3.12 10.55 -5.05
N TYR A 416 2.16 10.38 -4.13
CA TYR A 416 2.40 9.97 -2.74
C TYR A 416 3.33 10.88 -1.91
N SER A 417 3.17 12.21 -1.95
CA SER A 417 3.94 13.11 -1.08
C SER A 417 3.11 13.81 -0.02
N VAL A 418 3.49 13.63 1.24
CA VAL A 418 3.07 14.46 2.38
C VAL A 418 4.11 15.56 2.63
N SER A 419 5.41 15.27 2.43
CA SER A 419 6.47 16.24 2.74
C SER A 419 6.51 17.47 1.82
N ASN A 420 5.92 17.38 0.62
CA ASN A 420 5.95 18.43 -0.40
C ASN A 420 4.54 18.84 -0.84
N PRO A 421 3.89 19.78 -0.15
CA PRO A 421 2.52 20.19 -0.46
C PRO A 421 2.41 20.82 -1.87
N GLY A 422 1.39 20.39 -2.62
CA GLY A 422 1.01 20.90 -3.93
C GLY A 422 0.24 22.24 -3.89
N PRO A 423 -0.41 22.63 -5.00
CA PRO A 423 -0.36 21.96 -6.30
C PRO A 423 1.00 22.15 -7.00
N SER A 424 1.26 21.35 -8.03
CA SER A 424 2.34 21.51 -9.01
C SER A 424 1.90 22.39 -10.18
N GLY A 425 2.84 22.75 -11.06
CA GLY A 425 2.53 23.43 -12.32
C GLY A 425 1.61 22.59 -13.21
N SER A 426 1.91 21.29 -13.35
CA SER A 426 1.13 20.35 -14.17
C SER A 426 -0.30 20.15 -13.64
N ALA A 427 -0.49 20.09 -12.32
CA ALA A 427 -1.83 20.08 -11.73
C ALA A 427 -2.60 21.39 -11.99
N LEU A 428 -1.91 22.55 -11.94
CA LEU A 428 -2.53 23.85 -12.25
C LEU A 428 -3.02 23.92 -13.69
N VAL A 429 -2.30 23.34 -14.65
CA VAL A 429 -2.74 23.24 -16.06
C VAL A 429 -4.06 22.48 -16.14
N ALA A 430 -4.15 21.28 -15.57
CA ALA A 430 -5.39 20.49 -15.57
C ALA A 430 -6.56 21.23 -14.87
N ILE A 431 -6.30 21.89 -13.74
CA ILE A 431 -7.30 22.69 -13.01
C ILE A 431 -7.80 23.86 -13.84
N ASN A 432 -6.92 24.56 -14.55
CA ASN A 432 -7.31 25.69 -15.39
C ASN A 432 -8.09 25.23 -16.63
N LEU A 433 -7.73 24.10 -17.22
CA LEU A 433 -8.50 23.48 -18.31
C LEU A 433 -9.90 23.06 -17.82
N ALA A 434 -10.00 22.44 -16.65
CA ALA A 434 -11.30 22.11 -16.04
C ALA A 434 -12.18 23.35 -15.89
N LYS A 435 -11.63 24.46 -15.35
CA LYS A 435 -12.35 25.73 -15.24
C LYS A 435 -12.77 26.31 -16.59
N LYS A 436 -11.86 26.30 -17.58
CA LYS A 436 -12.11 26.78 -18.95
C LYS A 436 -13.29 26.05 -19.60
N TYR A 437 -13.44 24.76 -19.33
CA TYR A 437 -14.50 23.91 -19.87
C TYR A 437 -15.63 23.64 -18.87
N HIS A 438 -15.73 24.44 -17.79
CA HIS A 438 -16.78 24.35 -16.76
C HIS A 438 -16.96 22.97 -16.12
N ARG A 439 -15.86 22.22 -15.94
CA ARG A 439 -15.85 20.89 -15.34
C ARG A 439 -15.55 20.94 -13.86
N LYS A 440 -16.27 20.14 -13.07
CA LYS A 440 -15.91 19.85 -11.68
C LYS A 440 -14.61 19.04 -11.66
N ILE A 441 -13.72 19.37 -10.72
CA ILE A 441 -12.42 18.71 -10.59
C ILE A 441 -12.03 18.43 -9.14
N TYR A 442 -11.61 17.20 -8.87
CA TYR A 442 -10.97 16.79 -7.63
C TYR A 442 -9.46 17.01 -7.70
N ALA A 443 -8.87 17.37 -6.57
CA ALA A 443 -7.44 17.20 -6.36
C ALA A 443 -7.17 16.00 -5.44
N LYS A 444 -6.41 15.02 -5.94
CA LYS A 444 -5.83 13.98 -5.12
C LYS A 444 -4.63 14.54 -4.36
N ILE A 445 -4.63 14.32 -3.04
CA ILE A 445 -3.57 14.68 -2.11
C ILE A 445 -3.27 13.49 -1.20
N GLN A 446 -2.24 13.61 -0.36
CA GLN A 446 -1.95 12.62 0.69
C GLN A 446 -2.01 13.24 2.08
N THR A 447 -2.89 12.71 2.95
CA THR A 447 -3.18 13.34 4.26
C THR A 447 -2.89 12.46 5.48
N GLY A 448 -3.12 11.15 5.39
CA GLY A 448 -2.80 10.21 6.46
C GLY A 448 -1.30 9.90 6.52
N CYS A 449 -0.86 9.01 5.65
CA CYS A 449 0.53 8.61 5.47
C CYS A 449 0.84 8.48 3.96
N SER A 450 2.10 8.29 3.57
CA SER A 450 2.50 8.08 2.17
C SER A 450 3.46 6.90 2.05
N TRP A 451 3.99 6.58 0.86
CA TRP A 451 5.12 5.66 0.78
C TRP A 451 6.40 6.22 1.41
N GLU A 452 6.44 7.52 1.77
CA GLU A 452 7.52 8.10 2.58
C GLU A 452 7.54 7.49 3.99
N LEU A 453 6.39 6.98 4.48
CA LEU A 453 6.28 5.99 5.55
C LEU A 453 4.81 5.55 5.69
N SER A 454 4.52 4.27 5.42
CA SER A 454 3.15 3.72 5.38
C SER A 454 2.85 2.70 6.48
N CYS A 455 3.81 2.39 7.34
CA CYS A 455 3.67 1.44 8.45
C CYS A 455 2.93 2.01 9.68
N VAL A 456 2.31 3.19 9.54
CA VAL A 456 1.49 3.85 10.57
C VAL A 456 0.23 4.41 9.89
N PRO A 457 -0.90 4.49 10.61
CA PRO A 457 -2.16 4.98 10.02
C PRO A 457 -2.06 6.45 9.58
N TYR A 458 -1.27 7.26 10.28
CA TYR A 458 -0.97 8.63 9.87
C TYR A 458 0.37 9.14 10.44
N LEU A 459 0.92 10.18 9.81
CA LEU A 459 1.98 11.02 10.37
C LEU A 459 1.40 12.38 10.80
N PRO A 460 1.74 12.92 11.99
CA PRO A 460 1.23 14.23 12.44
C PRO A 460 1.94 15.38 11.71
N ALA A 461 1.76 15.47 10.40
CA ALA A 461 2.33 16.48 9.50
C ALA A 461 1.35 17.64 9.21
N TYR A 462 0.60 18.07 10.24
CA TYR A 462 -0.56 18.95 10.09
C TYR A 462 -0.26 20.27 9.37
N ASP A 463 0.89 20.89 9.62
CA ASP A 463 1.28 22.14 8.96
C ASP A 463 1.47 21.96 7.45
N LEU A 464 1.95 20.80 7.00
CA LEU A 464 2.10 20.49 5.56
C LEU A 464 0.75 20.22 4.91
N ILE A 465 -0.08 19.40 5.56
CA ILE A 465 -1.45 19.07 5.11
C ILE A 465 -2.29 20.35 5.01
N ALA A 466 -2.30 21.17 6.06
CA ALA A 466 -3.03 22.43 6.07
C ALA A 466 -2.52 23.40 5.00
N LYS A 467 -1.20 23.45 4.75
CA LYS A 467 -0.65 24.25 3.65
C LYS A 467 -1.19 23.78 2.30
N HIS A 468 -1.24 22.47 2.07
CA HIS A 468 -1.73 21.89 0.82
C HIS A 468 -3.20 22.22 0.58
N VAL A 469 -4.06 21.95 1.56
CA VAL A 469 -5.51 22.24 1.48
C VAL A 469 -5.74 23.73 1.24
N ASN A 470 -5.03 24.61 1.96
CA ASN A 470 -5.16 26.06 1.75
C ASN A 470 -4.68 26.52 0.36
N ASN A 471 -3.63 25.90 -0.19
CA ASN A 471 -3.18 26.22 -1.55
C ASN A 471 -4.25 25.89 -2.60
N LEU A 472 -4.90 24.73 -2.47
CA LEU A 472 -5.98 24.30 -3.36
C LEU A 472 -7.23 25.18 -3.22
N LYS A 473 -7.62 25.50 -1.99
CA LYS A 473 -8.77 26.38 -1.71
C LYS A 473 -8.59 27.78 -2.32
N LYS A 474 -7.39 28.35 -2.26
CA LYS A 474 -7.08 29.66 -2.86
C LYS A 474 -7.32 29.71 -4.37
N ILE A 475 -7.17 28.58 -5.05
CA ILE A 475 -7.43 28.47 -6.49
C ILE A 475 -8.81 27.86 -6.79
N GLY A 476 -9.69 27.74 -5.80
CA GLY A 476 -11.08 27.30 -5.97
C GLY A 476 -11.29 25.78 -6.02
N VAL A 477 -10.27 24.96 -5.72
CA VAL A 477 -10.41 23.50 -5.65
C VAL A 477 -10.71 23.07 -4.22
N ASN A 478 -11.86 22.42 -4.02
CA ASN A 478 -12.35 22.02 -2.69
C ASN A 478 -12.78 20.55 -2.60
N ASP A 479 -13.08 19.91 -3.73
CA ASP A 479 -13.33 18.48 -3.82
C ASP A 479 -11.98 17.75 -3.82
N LEU A 480 -11.81 16.81 -2.88
CA LEU A 480 -10.50 16.21 -2.60
C LEU A 480 -10.59 14.69 -2.51
N MET A 481 -9.58 14.03 -3.05
CA MET A 481 -9.27 12.64 -2.74
C MET A 481 -8.09 12.63 -1.76
N LEU A 482 -8.31 12.21 -0.51
CA LEU A 482 -7.38 12.46 0.61
C LEU A 482 -6.29 11.40 0.76
N THR A 483 -6.47 10.26 0.11
CA THR A 483 -5.62 9.07 0.21
C THR A 483 -5.60 8.35 -1.12
N TRP A 484 -4.58 7.51 -1.34
CA TRP A 484 -4.71 6.35 -2.22
C TRP A 484 -5.06 5.12 -1.36
N THR A 485 -4.60 3.92 -1.72
CA THR A 485 -4.77 2.68 -0.94
C THR A 485 -4.21 2.75 0.48
N LEU A 486 -3.28 3.67 0.73
CA LEU A 486 -2.64 3.94 2.01
C LEU A 486 -3.14 5.23 2.69
N GLY A 487 -3.20 5.21 4.03
CA GLY A 487 -3.57 6.37 4.85
C GLY A 487 -5.07 6.52 5.11
N GLY A 488 -5.86 5.49 4.82
CA GLY A 488 -7.32 5.50 4.95
C GLY A 488 -7.88 5.36 6.37
N TYR A 489 -7.07 5.24 7.43
CA TYR A 489 -7.60 5.05 8.79
C TYR A 489 -8.18 6.37 9.35
N PRO A 490 -9.32 6.34 10.09
CA PRO A 490 -9.86 7.50 10.79
C PRO A 490 -8.80 8.19 11.66
N SER A 491 -8.43 9.43 11.31
CA SER A 491 -7.30 10.13 11.95
C SER A 491 -7.55 11.63 12.12
N PRO A 492 -6.79 12.31 13.01
CA PRO A 492 -6.82 13.77 13.13
C PRO A 492 -6.48 14.49 11.81
N CYS A 493 -5.73 13.86 10.90
CA CYS A 493 -5.45 14.41 9.57
C CYS A 493 -6.72 14.63 8.75
N MET A 494 -7.68 13.69 8.79
CA MET A 494 -8.96 13.85 8.09
C MET A 494 -9.83 14.96 8.73
N SER A 495 -9.86 15.00 10.07
CA SER A 495 -10.52 16.06 10.84
C SER A 495 -9.97 17.45 10.48
N LEU A 496 -8.64 17.58 10.33
CA LEU A 496 -7.98 18.79 9.90
C LEU A 496 -8.44 19.24 8.51
N VAL A 497 -8.53 18.32 7.55
CA VAL A 497 -9.00 18.67 6.19
C VAL A 497 -10.44 19.18 6.23
N ARG A 498 -11.34 18.48 6.93
CA ARG A 498 -12.73 18.90 7.13
C ARG A 498 -12.80 20.33 7.68
N ASP A 499 -12.01 20.61 8.71
CA ASP A 499 -11.98 21.91 9.39
C ASP A 499 -11.48 23.04 8.48
N ILE A 500 -10.33 22.85 7.83
CA ILE A 500 -9.72 23.86 6.97
C ILE A 500 -10.62 24.14 5.76
N SER A 501 -11.20 23.09 5.16
CA SER A 501 -12.21 23.23 4.09
C SER A 501 -13.41 24.03 4.59
N GLY A 502 -13.89 23.75 5.81
CA GLY A 502 -14.95 24.48 6.51
C GLY A 502 -14.58 25.91 6.98
N GLY A 503 -13.34 26.37 6.78
CA GLY A 503 -12.91 27.73 7.13
C GLY A 503 -12.35 27.89 8.54
N ILE A 504 -12.16 26.79 9.27
CA ILE A 504 -11.50 26.80 10.59
C ILE A 504 -9.98 26.94 10.38
N SER A 505 -9.32 27.77 11.19
CA SER A 505 -7.87 27.97 11.10
C SER A 505 -7.10 26.80 11.73
N LEU A 506 -5.85 26.59 11.30
CA LEU A 506 -4.97 25.57 11.88
C LEU A 506 -4.79 25.75 13.40
N GLY A 507 -4.77 27.00 13.89
CA GLY A 507 -4.69 27.27 15.32
C GLY A 507 -5.93 26.79 16.09
N LYS A 508 -7.13 27.01 15.54
CA LYS A 508 -8.38 26.50 16.12
C LYS A 508 -8.48 24.97 16.06
N PHE A 509 -7.95 24.35 15.01
CA PHE A 509 -7.79 22.90 14.95
C PHE A 509 -6.97 22.38 16.13
N TYR A 510 -5.76 22.92 16.35
CA TYR A 510 -4.92 22.49 17.48
C TYR A 510 -5.63 22.68 18.82
N ALA A 511 -6.29 23.82 19.05
CA ALA A 511 -7.02 24.09 20.29
C ALA A 511 -8.15 23.08 20.54
N ARG A 512 -8.92 22.72 19.52
CA ARG A 512 -9.98 21.70 19.66
C ARG A 512 -9.39 20.29 19.81
N GLU A 513 -8.38 19.96 19.02
CA GLU A 513 -7.89 18.58 18.93
C GLU A 513 -7.10 18.19 20.18
N TYR A 514 -6.34 19.12 20.75
CA TYR A 514 -5.37 18.88 21.83
C TYR A 514 -5.60 19.72 23.10
N GLY A 515 -6.60 20.60 23.16
CA GLY A 515 -6.94 21.36 24.36
C GLY A 515 -5.76 22.17 24.91
N GLU A 516 -5.44 21.98 26.19
CA GLU A 516 -4.29 22.62 26.86
C GLU A 516 -2.94 22.27 26.22
N ASN A 517 -2.83 21.10 25.57
CA ASN A 517 -1.61 20.63 24.92
C ASN A 517 -1.38 21.27 23.54
N ALA A 518 -2.32 22.08 23.04
CA ALA A 518 -2.28 22.66 21.69
C ALA A 518 -1.01 23.45 21.39
N GLY A 519 -0.50 24.24 22.34
CA GLY A 519 0.71 25.04 22.17
C GLY A 519 1.96 24.19 21.94
N ALA A 520 2.18 23.22 22.83
CA ALA A 520 3.30 22.28 22.75
C ALA A 520 3.20 21.37 21.52
N MET A 521 2.01 20.83 21.22
CA MET A 521 1.77 20.03 20.03
C MET A 521 2.06 20.80 18.74
N LYS A 522 1.59 22.04 18.62
CA LYS A 522 1.89 22.90 17.48
C LYS A 522 3.39 23.14 17.32
N LYS A 523 4.11 23.38 18.42
CA LYS A 523 5.57 23.57 18.40
C LYS A 523 6.30 22.30 17.96
N ALA A 524 5.90 21.15 18.47
CA ALA A 524 6.46 19.85 18.12
C ALA A 524 6.21 19.52 16.64
N VAL A 525 4.97 19.65 16.17
CA VAL A 525 4.59 19.34 14.79
C VAL A 525 5.22 20.31 13.79
N LYS A 526 5.33 21.61 14.12
CA LYS A 526 6.06 22.57 13.29
C LYS A 526 7.54 22.17 13.13
N THR A 527 8.16 21.66 14.19
CA THR A 527 9.54 21.16 14.15
C THR A 527 9.66 19.93 13.25
N LEU A 528 8.72 18.98 13.38
CA LEU A 528 8.64 17.79 12.53
C LEU A 528 8.48 18.18 11.06
N CYS A 529 7.47 18.99 10.74
CA CYS A 529 7.17 19.42 9.37
C CYS A 529 8.34 20.17 8.72
N LYS A 530 9.08 20.99 9.49
CA LYS A 530 10.27 21.68 8.98
C LYS A 530 11.33 20.67 8.52
N GLY A 531 11.60 19.63 9.30
CA GLY A 531 12.56 18.60 8.91
C GLY A 531 12.02 17.61 7.90
N PHE A 532 10.72 17.33 7.89
CA PHE A 532 10.14 16.40 6.93
C PHE A 532 10.25 16.93 5.50
N LYS A 533 10.21 18.25 5.30
CA LYS A 533 10.55 18.89 4.02
C LYS A 533 11.96 18.58 3.51
N GLU A 534 12.88 18.09 4.33
CA GLU A 534 14.21 17.66 3.88
C GLU A 534 14.21 16.23 3.32
N TYR A 535 13.08 15.51 3.37
CA TYR A 535 12.99 14.13 2.89
C TYR A 535 13.48 14.04 1.43
N PRO A 536 14.46 13.17 1.13
CA PRO A 536 15.01 12.99 -0.21
C PRO A 536 14.02 12.19 -1.06
N PHE A 537 12.96 12.86 -1.49
CA PHE A 537 11.87 12.25 -2.22
C PHE A 537 12.32 11.79 -3.61
N ASP A 538 12.14 10.50 -3.88
CA ASP A 538 12.27 9.89 -5.21
C ASP A 538 11.38 8.63 -5.25
N VAL A 539 10.67 8.39 -6.34
CA VAL A 539 9.73 7.25 -6.43
C VAL A 539 10.44 5.89 -6.29
N ASN A 540 11.67 5.75 -6.81
CA ASN A 540 12.47 4.54 -6.64
C ASN A 540 12.91 4.38 -5.18
N ALA A 541 13.27 5.48 -4.52
CA ALA A 541 13.53 5.45 -3.09
C ALA A 541 12.28 5.00 -2.31
N LEU A 542 11.09 5.54 -2.64
CA LEU A 542 9.83 5.14 -2.02
C LEU A 542 9.54 3.65 -2.15
N TYR A 543 9.73 3.10 -3.35
CA TYR A 543 9.42 1.71 -3.66
C TYR A 543 10.48 0.72 -3.19
N TYR A 544 11.76 0.98 -3.41
CA TYR A 544 12.78 -0.04 -3.24
C TYR A 544 13.53 0.05 -1.92
N SER A 545 13.58 1.22 -1.27
CA SER A 545 14.25 1.33 0.02
C SER A 545 13.50 0.53 1.12
N PRO A 546 14.23 -0.02 2.10
CA PRO A 546 13.67 -0.86 3.15
C PRO A 546 12.75 -0.12 4.13
N LYS A 547 12.57 1.19 4.01
CA LYS A 547 11.93 2.04 5.02
C LYS A 547 10.55 1.53 5.50
N ASN A 548 9.73 0.91 4.65
CA ASN A 548 8.37 0.46 5.04
C ASN A 548 8.40 -0.92 5.71
N LEU A 549 9.24 -1.84 5.22
CA LEU A 549 9.53 -3.11 5.90
C LEU A 549 10.28 -2.87 7.23
N GLY A 550 11.07 -1.79 7.29
CA GLY A 550 11.87 -1.39 8.43
C GLY A 550 12.87 -2.48 8.82
N VAL A 551 13.01 -2.67 10.13
CA VAL A 551 13.96 -3.62 10.72
C VAL A 551 13.65 -5.08 10.39
N ALA A 552 12.44 -5.41 9.93
CA ALA A 552 12.10 -6.79 9.59
C ALA A 552 12.87 -7.35 8.37
N ASN A 553 13.56 -6.49 7.61
CA ASN A 553 14.38 -6.95 6.51
C ASN A 553 15.60 -7.74 7.01
N LEU A 554 15.71 -9.01 6.63
CA LEU A 554 16.81 -9.88 7.04
C LEU A 554 18.09 -9.57 6.27
N TRP A 555 19.25 -9.65 6.93
CA TRP A 555 20.53 -9.28 6.34
C TRP A 555 21.45 -10.49 6.15
N SER A 556 22.34 -10.43 5.16
CA SER A 556 23.43 -11.38 4.95
C SER A 556 24.79 -10.65 4.88
N LEU A 557 25.87 -11.35 5.26
CA LEU A 557 27.25 -10.88 5.04
C LEU A 557 27.69 -11.01 3.58
N THR A 558 26.99 -11.83 2.78
CA THR A 558 27.20 -11.92 1.34
C THR A 558 26.22 -11.00 0.63
N ARG A 559 26.61 -10.50 -0.55
CA ARG A 559 25.70 -9.77 -1.44
C ARG A 559 24.60 -10.70 -1.96
N ASP A 560 23.35 -10.25 -1.87
CA ASP A 560 22.21 -10.83 -2.56
C ASP A 560 22.25 -10.44 -4.05
N GLU A 561 22.00 -11.40 -4.93
CA GLU A 561 21.99 -11.19 -6.39
C GLU A 561 20.63 -10.76 -6.93
N ARG A 562 19.59 -10.78 -6.08
CA ARG A 562 18.25 -10.32 -6.42
C ARG A 562 18.15 -8.80 -6.33
N GLU A 563 17.16 -8.27 -7.03
CA GLU A 563 16.86 -6.83 -7.07
C GLU A 563 15.64 -6.49 -6.21
N SER A 564 15.71 -5.35 -5.52
CA SER A 564 14.63 -4.88 -4.65
C SER A 564 13.30 -4.77 -5.40
N ALA A 565 12.22 -5.13 -4.73
CA ALA A 565 10.86 -5.13 -5.25
C ALA A 565 10.02 -4.01 -4.62
N MET A 566 8.98 -3.58 -5.31
CA MET A 566 8.12 -2.46 -4.88
C MET A 566 7.54 -2.69 -3.48
N VAL A 567 7.85 -1.79 -2.54
CA VAL A 567 7.34 -1.68 -1.16
C VAL A 567 7.35 -2.98 -0.33
N SER A 568 8.08 -4.02 -0.73
CA SER A 568 7.95 -5.35 -0.13
C SER A 568 9.29 -5.97 0.25
N TYR A 569 10.23 -6.07 -0.69
CA TYR A 569 11.54 -6.68 -0.44
C TYR A 569 12.67 -5.71 -0.81
N SER A 570 13.65 -5.57 0.07
CA SER A 570 14.83 -4.77 -0.18
C SER A 570 16.09 -5.63 -0.07
N PHE A 571 16.79 -5.83 -1.19
CA PHE A 571 17.99 -6.66 -1.30
C PHE A 571 19.26 -5.82 -1.44
N ASP A 572 20.41 -6.40 -1.73
CA ASP A 572 21.67 -5.64 -1.75
C ASP A 572 21.90 -4.85 -3.04
N ASP A 573 21.01 -3.91 -3.34
CA ASP A 573 21.06 -2.96 -4.45
C ASP A 573 20.73 -1.53 -3.98
N TYR A 574 21.41 -1.08 -2.91
CA TYR A 574 21.19 0.23 -2.28
C TYR A 574 21.23 1.42 -3.25
N GLU A 575 21.91 1.26 -4.38
CA GLU A 575 21.92 2.23 -5.47
C GLU A 575 20.50 2.57 -5.96
N LYS A 576 19.60 1.59 -6.02
CA LYS A 576 18.17 1.82 -6.33
C LYS A 576 17.44 2.56 -5.21
N TRP A 577 17.86 2.37 -3.95
CA TRP A 577 17.24 3.01 -2.78
C TRP A 577 17.58 4.48 -2.68
N VAL A 578 18.84 4.84 -2.97
CA VAL A 578 19.33 6.22 -2.90
C VAL A 578 19.03 7.00 -4.18
N ALA A 579 18.73 6.28 -5.27
CA ALA A 579 18.26 6.81 -6.54
C ALA A 579 19.09 8.01 -7.03
N VAL A 580 18.43 9.08 -7.46
CA VAL A 580 19.08 10.29 -8.00
C VAL A 580 19.95 11.04 -6.99
N TYR A 581 19.75 10.82 -5.68
CA TYR A 581 20.51 11.54 -4.65
C TYR A 581 21.93 11.00 -4.48
N GLY A 582 22.16 9.73 -4.81
CA GLY A 582 23.39 9.05 -4.44
C GLY A 582 23.53 8.88 -2.92
N TYR A 583 24.52 8.10 -2.52
CA TYR A 583 24.62 7.63 -1.14
C TYR A 583 24.79 8.76 -0.10
N ASP A 584 25.71 9.69 -0.32
CA ASP A 584 26.08 10.68 0.70
C ASP A 584 24.97 11.71 0.93
N VAL A 585 24.36 12.21 -0.15
CA VAL A 585 23.23 13.14 -0.07
C VAL A 585 22.03 12.46 0.58
N TYR A 586 21.64 11.26 0.13
CA TYR A 586 20.51 10.52 0.69
C TYR A 586 20.66 10.30 2.20
N VAL A 587 21.80 9.74 2.64
CA VAL A 587 22.07 9.50 4.07
C VAL A 587 22.08 10.80 4.87
N SER A 588 22.62 11.89 4.31
CA SER A 588 22.65 13.19 4.99
C SER A 588 21.26 13.80 5.15
N GLN A 589 20.41 13.72 4.11
CA GLN A 589 19.03 14.21 4.12
C GLN A 589 18.17 13.39 5.08
N MET A 590 18.25 12.05 5.05
CA MET A 590 17.54 11.20 6.01
C MET A 590 17.94 11.48 7.46
N LYS A 591 19.23 11.75 7.73
CA LYS A 591 19.67 12.20 9.06
C LYS A 591 19.07 13.54 9.48
N LYS A 592 18.79 14.48 8.56
CA LYS A 592 18.08 15.73 8.88
C LYS A 592 16.63 15.44 9.29
N VAL A 593 15.94 14.56 8.55
CA VAL A 593 14.58 14.10 8.88
C VAL A 593 14.55 13.48 10.27
N ILE A 594 15.40 12.47 10.52
CA ILE A 594 15.47 11.77 11.82
C ILE A 594 15.72 12.74 12.98
N ARG A 595 16.65 13.69 12.83
CA ARG A 595 16.93 14.69 13.87
C ARG A 595 15.72 15.56 14.19
N ALA A 596 14.96 15.97 13.19
CA ALA A 596 13.77 16.79 13.40
C ALA A 596 12.64 16.01 14.07
N PHE A 597 12.42 14.75 13.68
CA PHE A 597 11.44 13.88 14.33
C PHE A 597 11.82 13.60 15.79
N LYS A 598 13.08 13.30 16.08
CA LYS A 598 13.58 13.16 17.46
C LYS A 598 13.38 14.43 18.28
N LYS A 599 13.67 15.59 17.71
CA LYS A 599 13.44 16.88 18.37
C LYS A 599 11.96 17.11 18.64
N SER A 600 11.08 16.77 17.69
CA SER A 600 9.63 16.84 17.85
C SER A 600 9.15 15.95 19.00
N LEU A 601 9.57 14.67 19.02
CA LEU A 601 9.23 13.73 20.09
C LEU A 601 9.75 14.20 21.45
N LYS A 602 10.96 14.79 21.49
CA LYS A 602 11.51 15.39 22.71
C LYS A 602 10.64 16.54 23.22
N ILE A 603 10.21 17.45 22.35
CA ILE A 603 9.27 18.54 22.73
C ILE A 603 7.97 17.96 23.29
N MET A 604 7.41 16.92 22.65
CA MET A 604 6.20 16.25 23.17
C MET A 604 6.40 15.58 24.52
N ASN A 605 7.59 15.05 24.82
CA ASN A 605 7.89 14.43 26.11
C ASN A 605 8.17 15.43 27.21
N ASP A 606 8.86 16.54 26.91
CA ASP A 606 9.33 17.48 27.92
C ASP A 606 8.29 18.57 28.25
N GLU A 607 7.50 19.02 27.25
CA GLU A 607 6.65 20.20 27.38
C GLU A 607 5.16 19.86 27.58
N ILE A 608 4.78 18.58 27.47
CA ILE A 608 3.40 18.12 27.70
C ILE A 608 3.37 17.34 29.02
N VAL A 609 2.72 17.93 30.03
CA VAL A 609 2.69 17.38 31.40
C VAL A 609 1.61 16.30 31.54
N ASN A 610 0.44 16.49 30.93
CA ASN A 610 -0.70 15.56 30.99
C ASN A 610 -1.11 15.13 29.57
N PRO A 611 -0.37 14.21 28.93
CA PRO A 611 -0.70 13.74 27.60
C PRO A 611 -1.96 12.88 27.65
N ASP A 612 -2.97 13.25 26.86
CA ASP A 612 -4.12 12.39 26.59
C ASP A 612 -3.77 11.30 25.55
N GLU A 613 -4.72 10.39 25.28
CA GLU A 613 -4.49 9.30 24.33
C GLU A 613 -4.17 9.80 22.91
N LYS A 614 -4.64 10.97 22.50
CA LYS A 614 -4.33 11.52 21.15
C LYS A 614 -2.89 12.00 21.07
N VAL A 615 -2.38 12.60 22.15
CA VAL A 615 -0.97 12.97 22.26
C VAL A 615 -0.10 11.71 22.32
N GLU A 616 -0.46 10.73 23.13
CA GLU A 616 0.28 9.46 23.23
C GLU A 616 0.30 8.70 21.90
N GLU A 617 -0.81 8.67 21.17
CA GLU A 617 -0.88 8.11 19.83
C GLU A 617 0.09 8.83 18.86
N ALA A 618 0.06 10.17 18.83
CA ALA A 618 0.98 10.95 17.99
C ALA A 618 2.45 10.69 18.35
N LYS A 619 2.77 10.62 19.65
CA LYS A 619 4.13 10.28 20.14
C LYS A 619 4.56 8.89 19.67
N ARG A 620 3.67 7.90 19.77
CA ARG A 620 3.93 6.53 19.28
C ARG A 620 4.24 6.51 17.79
N TYR A 621 3.45 7.17 16.94
CA TYR A 621 3.71 7.17 15.49
C TYR A 621 4.98 7.94 15.11
N VAL A 622 5.30 9.04 15.81
CA VAL A 622 6.60 9.72 15.62
C VAL A 622 7.75 8.79 16.03
N ALA A 623 7.62 8.02 17.11
CA ALA A 623 8.63 7.04 17.53
C ALA A 623 8.83 5.91 16.49
N VAL A 624 7.73 5.38 15.94
CA VAL A 624 7.78 4.39 14.85
C VAL A 624 8.46 4.97 13.62
N ALA A 625 8.14 6.21 13.23
CA ALA A 625 8.79 6.87 12.11
C ALA A 625 10.30 7.02 12.30
N ILE A 626 10.73 7.43 13.50
CA ILE A 626 12.17 7.49 13.85
C ILE A 626 12.81 6.11 13.69
N ASN A 627 12.17 5.06 14.22
CA ASN A 627 12.68 3.68 14.15
C ASN A 627 12.90 3.25 12.69
N HIS A 628 11.88 3.42 11.84
CA HIS A 628 11.93 3.07 10.43
C HIS A 628 12.94 3.87 9.61
N TYR A 629 13.05 5.18 9.85
CA TYR A 629 14.06 6.02 9.19
C TYR A 629 15.48 5.71 9.65
N GLU A 630 15.68 5.35 10.93
CA GLU A 630 16.98 4.85 11.38
C GLU A 630 17.34 3.52 10.73
N ALA A 631 16.39 2.58 10.64
CA ALA A 631 16.59 1.30 9.96
C ALA A 631 16.99 1.49 8.48
N ASP A 632 16.31 2.40 7.76
CA ASP A 632 16.64 2.74 6.38
C ASP A 632 18.09 3.24 6.20
N VAL A 633 18.52 4.16 7.08
CA VAL A 633 19.91 4.66 7.07
C VAL A 633 20.90 3.58 7.45
N LEU A 634 20.60 2.74 8.45
CA LEU A 634 21.48 1.65 8.90
C LEU A 634 21.65 0.60 7.82
N GLN A 635 20.56 0.21 7.16
CA GLN A 635 20.60 -0.76 6.09
C GLN A 635 21.34 -0.23 4.85
N THR A 636 21.11 1.04 4.47
CA THR A 636 21.85 1.69 3.38
C THR A 636 23.37 1.65 3.65
N LYS A 637 23.78 1.96 4.88
CA LYS A 637 25.19 1.86 5.30
C LYS A 637 25.69 0.42 5.31
N TYR A 638 24.90 -0.52 5.84
CA TYR A 638 25.24 -1.93 5.90
C TYR A 638 25.52 -2.49 4.50
N ALA A 639 24.62 -2.22 3.55
CA ALA A 639 24.71 -2.68 2.17
C ALA A 639 25.95 -2.12 1.44
N ARG A 640 26.38 -0.89 1.75
CA ARG A 640 27.63 -0.31 1.23
C ARG A 640 28.87 -0.89 1.92
N ILE A 641 28.95 -0.81 3.25
CA ILE A 641 30.16 -1.17 4.02
C ILE A 641 30.53 -2.63 3.84
N LYS A 642 29.56 -3.54 3.73
CA LYS A 642 29.84 -4.97 3.55
C LYS A 642 30.50 -5.31 2.22
N ARG A 643 30.49 -4.38 1.25
CA ARG A 643 31.14 -4.51 -0.06
C ARG A 643 32.55 -3.91 -0.09
N GLU A 644 33.00 -3.24 0.98
CA GLU A 644 34.35 -2.66 1.07
C GLU A 644 35.43 -3.74 1.19
N SER A 645 36.63 -3.47 0.68
CA SER A 645 37.81 -4.34 0.83
C SER A 645 38.97 -3.56 1.46
N PRO A 646 39.43 -3.91 2.68
CA PRO A 646 38.88 -4.94 3.56
C PRO A 646 37.54 -4.53 4.20
N VAL A 647 36.68 -5.52 4.49
CA VAL A 647 35.41 -5.29 5.19
C VAL A 647 35.68 -4.76 6.60
N LYS A 648 35.04 -3.65 6.96
CA LYS A 648 35.12 -3.04 8.31
C LYS A 648 34.21 -3.76 9.32
N ALA A 649 34.66 -4.90 9.83
CA ALA A 649 33.89 -5.76 10.73
C ALA A 649 33.35 -5.07 12.00
N GLU A 650 34.13 -4.16 12.60
CA GLU A 650 33.68 -3.40 13.77
C GLU A 650 32.51 -2.45 13.44
N SER A 651 32.59 -1.78 12.28
CA SER A 651 31.54 -0.89 11.79
C SER A 651 30.24 -1.67 11.51
N LEU A 652 30.33 -2.84 10.86
CA LEU A 652 29.19 -3.72 10.66
C LEU A 652 28.60 -4.19 11.98
N SER A 653 29.44 -4.60 12.93
CA SER A 653 29.01 -5.04 14.26
C SER A 653 28.23 -3.95 15.00
N ARG A 654 28.66 -2.69 14.91
CA ARG A 654 27.96 -1.54 15.51
C ARG A 654 26.60 -1.31 14.86
N ILE A 655 26.53 -1.41 13.54
CA ILE A 655 25.27 -1.27 12.77
C ILE A 655 24.30 -2.38 13.14
N ILE A 656 24.73 -3.65 13.15
CA ILE A 656 23.89 -4.81 13.50
C ILE A 656 23.37 -4.72 14.94
N LYS A 657 24.21 -4.29 15.89
CA LYS A 657 23.78 -4.10 17.29
C LYS A 657 22.69 -3.03 17.41
N LYS A 658 22.83 -1.91 16.69
CA LYS A 658 21.84 -0.84 16.69
C LYS A 658 20.54 -1.29 16.02
N GLU A 659 20.62 -1.99 14.90
CA GLU A 659 19.45 -2.56 14.22
C GLU A 659 18.68 -3.54 15.11
N LYS A 660 19.38 -4.45 15.80
CA LYS A 660 18.80 -5.35 16.80
C LYS A 660 18.08 -4.60 17.92
N GLN A 661 18.61 -3.46 18.34
CA GLN A 661 17.98 -2.62 19.35
C GLN A 661 16.68 -1.99 18.82
N LEU A 662 16.68 -1.49 17.58
CA LEU A 662 15.49 -0.98 16.92
C LEU A 662 14.40 -2.06 16.77
N ALA A 663 14.78 -3.31 16.47
CA ALA A 663 13.83 -4.43 16.40
C ALA A 663 13.09 -4.65 17.73
N LYS A 664 13.80 -4.58 18.87
CA LYS A 664 13.17 -4.70 20.19
C LYS A 664 12.22 -3.54 20.49
N GLU A 665 12.65 -2.32 20.16
CA GLU A 665 11.82 -1.12 20.36
C GLU A 665 10.54 -1.19 19.52
N LEU A 666 10.65 -1.66 18.27
CA LEU A 666 9.49 -1.82 17.40
C LEU A 666 8.56 -2.93 17.90
N ILE A 667 9.10 -3.99 18.51
CA ILE A 667 8.28 -5.02 19.16
C ILE A 667 7.34 -4.40 20.19
N GLU A 668 7.88 -3.58 21.09
CA GLU A 668 7.11 -2.91 22.14
C GLU A 668 6.13 -1.86 21.61
N LEU A 669 6.50 -1.13 20.55
CA LEU A 669 5.62 -0.14 19.94
C LEU A 669 4.41 -0.81 19.29
N ALA A 670 4.61 -1.84 18.47
CA ALA A 670 3.53 -2.52 17.77
C ALA A 670 2.64 -3.38 18.70
N ALA A 671 3.16 -3.82 19.86
CA ALA A 671 2.33 -4.44 20.89
C ALA A 671 1.31 -3.47 21.50
N LYS A 672 1.64 -2.17 21.59
CA LYS A 672 0.75 -1.14 22.14
C LYS A 672 -0.34 -0.68 21.16
N ASP A 673 -0.06 -0.79 19.87
CA ASP A 673 -0.99 -0.33 18.84
C ASP A 673 -0.96 -1.25 17.62
N SER A 674 -2.03 -2.02 17.50
CA SER A 674 -2.23 -2.98 16.41
C SER A 674 -2.24 -2.40 15.01
N LYS A 675 -2.34 -1.07 14.84
CA LYS A 675 -2.30 -0.40 13.53
C LYS A 675 -0.87 -0.28 12.99
N ILE A 676 0.13 -0.37 13.87
CA ILE A 676 1.54 -0.28 13.48
C ILE A 676 1.91 -1.50 12.64
N GLY A 677 2.55 -1.23 11.51
CA GLY A 677 2.95 -2.22 10.51
C GLY A 677 1.86 -2.56 9.50
N TYR A 678 0.59 -2.19 9.72
CA TYR A 678 -0.50 -2.50 8.80
C TYR A 678 -0.70 -1.42 7.72
N GLU A 679 -0.75 -1.86 6.47
CA GLU A 679 -1.11 -1.07 5.29
C GLU A 679 -1.96 -1.94 4.36
N THR A 680 -3.06 -1.41 3.83
CA THR A 680 -4.11 -2.17 3.11
C THR A 680 -3.58 -3.08 2.00
N SER A 681 -2.66 -2.58 1.18
CA SER A 681 -2.17 -3.29 0.01
C SER A 681 -1.02 -4.27 0.27
N ASN A 682 -0.46 -4.23 1.49
CA ASN A 682 0.65 -5.06 1.96
C ASN A 682 0.28 -5.94 3.17
N HIS A 683 -0.91 -5.71 3.72
CA HIS A 683 -1.35 -6.09 5.06
C HIS A 683 -0.30 -5.67 6.11
N TYR A 684 0.09 -6.55 7.03
CA TYR A 684 1.22 -6.27 7.91
C TYR A 684 2.55 -6.39 7.15
N PHE A 685 3.34 -5.31 7.11
CA PHE A 685 4.73 -5.34 6.64
C PHE A 685 5.60 -6.30 7.44
N TYR A 686 5.30 -6.42 8.74
CA TYR A 686 6.01 -7.27 9.67
C TYR A 686 5.07 -7.78 10.75
N THR A 687 5.40 -8.96 11.26
CA THR A 687 4.76 -9.58 12.42
C THR A 687 5.76 -9.61 13.57
N GLN A 688 5.30 -9.88 14.79
CA GLN A 688 6.20 -10.16 15.91
C GLN A 688 7.20 -11.27 15.54
N ASN A 689 6.74 -12.30 14.82
CA ASN A 689 7.60 -13.39 14.34
C ASN A 689 8.73 -12.83 13.45
N SER A 690 8.43 -11.98 12.47
CA SER A 690 9.44 -11.36 11.61
C SER A 690 10.44 -10.49 12.39
N LEU A 691 9.97 -9.74 13.40
CA LEU A 691 10.83 -8.92 14.25
C LEU A 691 11.73 -9.76 15.16
N LEU A 692 11.23 -10.88 15.69
CA LEU A 692 12.01 -11.85 16.45
C LEU A 692 13.04 -12.56 15.54
N GLU A 693 12.67 -12.89 14.30
CA GLU A 693 13.57 -13.47 13.30
C GLU A 693 14.72 -12.51 13.00
N LYS A 694 14.45 -11.20 12.91
CA LYS A 694 15.51 -10.18 12.78
C LYS A 694 16.49 -10.19 13.95
N ILE A 695 16.00 -10.33 15.18
CA ILE A 695 16.87 -10.39 16.37
C ILE A 695 17.76 -11.64 16.28
N VAL A 696 17.22 -12.80 15.89
CA VAL A 696 17.97 -14.03 15.66
C VAL A 696 19.01 -13.86 14.54
N ASN A 697 18.61 -13.29 13.40
CA ASN A 697 19.50 -12.97 12.27
C ASN A 697 20.67 -12.09 12.74
N SER A 698 20.40 -11.07 13.55
CA SER A 698 21.42 -10.19 14.11
C SER A 698 22.44 -10.94 14.99
N GLU A 699 22.00 -11.86 15.85
CA GLU A 699 22.90 -12.68 16.68
C GLU A 699 23.78 -13.61 15.83
N VAL A 700 23.20 -14.20 14.78
CA VAL A 700 23.93 -15.07 13.84
C VAL A 700 25.01 -14.27 13.11
N LEU A 701 24.68 -13.07 12.60
CA LEU A 701 25.63 -12.21 11.90
C LEU A 701 26.77 -11.75 12.81
N LEU A 702 26.47 -11.33 14.03
CA LEU A 702 27.49 -10.94 15.02
C LEU A 702 28.42 -12.10 15.37
N SER A 703 27.88 -13.31 15.50
CA SER A 703 28.67 -14.51 15.77
C SER A 703 29.60 -14.86 14.60
N LYS A 704 29.13 -14.70 13.35
CA LYS A 704 29.93 -14.92 12.13
C LYS A 704 31.08 -13.89 12.00
N LEU A 705 30.83 -12.62 12.36
CA LEU A 705 31.87 -11.58 12.32
C LEU A 705 32.99 -11.86 13.33
N LYS A 706 32.65 -12.24 14.57
CA LYS A 706 33.65 -12.59 15.60
C LYS A 706 34.57 -13.75 15.18
N ARG A 707 34.01 -14.79 14.55
CA ARG A 707 34.81 -15.94 14.06
C ARG A 707 35.80 -15.54 12.96
N LYS A 708 35.47 -14.56 12.12
CA LYS A 708 36.38 -14.05 11.08
C LYS A 708 37.52 -13.21 11.65
N GLU A 709 37.32 -12.55 12.79
CA GLU A 709 38.35 -11.77 13.49
C GLU A 709 39.35 -12.69 14.22
N GLY A 710 38.91 -13.84 14.73
CA GLY A 710 39.79 -14.82 15.41
C GLY A 710 40.53 -15.83 14.52
N CYS A 711 40.37 -15.74 13.18
CA CYS A 711 41.09 -16.55 12.19
C CYS A 711 42.09 -15.74 11.36
N LYS A 712 42.32 -14.48 11.71
CA LYS A 712 43.45 -13.67 11.25
C LYS A 712 44.46 -13.57 12.38
#